data_AF-A0A7C4EEI6-F1
#
_entry.id   AF-A0A7C4EEI6-F1
#
_cell.length_a   1.000
_cell.length_b   1.000
_cell.length_c   1.000
_cell.angle_alpha   90.00
_cell.angle_beta   90.00
_cell.angle_gamma   90.00
#
_symmetry.space_group_name_H-M   'P 1'
#
loop_
_entity.id
_entity.type
_entity.pdbx_description
1 polymer ?
#
loop_
_entity_poly.entity_id
_entity_poly.type
_entity_poly.pdbx_seq_one_letter_code
_entity_poly.pdbx_strand_id
1 'polypeptide(L)'
;MNRIACILMLALAGPALAADLAKVQRPFVLFTRDEATAIRARIEREPWAKAAAEAMAAKPARDADELLLYAVMGNRAAGDSQKRKLLSLLKAPDPLGAALEWRLVAYDVLYNELTADQRQALEQKFRRYIQYAIKPGGTYDTDLYNNAVNYARYDGEDGKYTRTNWLPNIIFPWKTSANLAALVLLDEKLIRDTWAVHGSLQWYFDEYLADGGFYMEEFGKMLSTPGALFLYCMGARNAGLDELGFGYKGKGGATMRGHIESMIWITYPRVDLGSDRPQYPQITIGDLRPYPPFQYATVKGFFANGSGGNELWHQAGAWGGTTRGRSQQWDNDKTPKMGLRLWFELGHRFWPDAGFDYFLAQMRAPGEDRYLPQLLSNIEAIDPAKVRPPAAVSAVWPQRGLAILRHKEGSEHWESPAPAVALRLTTPYAHHVNDALALAGYYAFNRPIYLNPKSDPGYAFGFSRSVRSHCSVMVDGHIKVDDWGKTGSIEPKFTDDCTTRQAFEPEVKFVAARTKKRYEGIDETRALLLTGEYLLDVFSCSDAKPHTYTWIIHSFGQGQTDRSVGWKPSRDLADLIPQLTDEWSLPTEGRDWWVTVGQGRREHEPADSPLTDKWFNRRIGVVVRMLGEEGTTAYLARTPLPRADGNKPPPVALVDGVTILAQRTAPSTAFVALHEPFEGGTAKIREFRRIAQAPQALAVAVDNDRLLLRIGDGHDQPVTLEGGGESFTFADWVYVRIGKDQVTVRGDVRAMRLRVGEARPVLMVNGNKAAGRVADGFLAFP
;
A
#
# COMPACT_ATOMS: atom_id res chain seq x y z
N MET A 1 -35.99 28.65 30.60
CA MET A 1 -35.10 29.80 30.89
C MET A 1 -33.69 29.26 31.12
N ASN A 2 -32.69 29.90 30.50
CA ASN A 2 -31.22 29.64 30.55
C ASN A 2 -30.63 28.48 29.73
N ARG A 3 -30.61 28.61 28.38
CA ARG A 3 -29.60 28.03 27.47
C ARG A 3 -29.45 28.87 26.19
N ILE A 4 -28.91 30.09 26.30
CA ILE A 4 -28.42 30.90 25.15
C ILE A 4 -27.21 31.70 25.64
N ALA A 5 -26.01 31.11 25.61
CA ALA A 5 -24.73 31.84 25.75
C ALA A 5 -23.57 30.87 25.48
N CYS A 6 -23.30 30.50 24.22
CA CYS A 6 -22.03 29.85 23.85
C CYS A 6 -21.69 29.85 22.34
N ILE A 7 -22.30 30.71 21.51
CA ILE A 7 -22.10 30.67 20.03
C ILE A 7 -21.37 31.92 19.47
N LEU A 8 -20.83 32.82 20.30
CA LEU A 8 -20.30 34.11 19.80
C LEU A 8 -18.87 34.46 20.26
N MET A 9 -17.95 33.49 20.28
CA MET A 9 -16.50 33.76 20.45
C MET A 9 -15.63 32.85 19.56
N LEU A 10 -15.80 32.91 18.23
CA LEU A 10 -14.88 32.23 17.29
C LEU A 10 -14.84 32.89 15.89
N ALA A 11 -14.96 34.22 15.84
CA ALA A 11 -14.85 35.01 14.60
C ALA A 11 -13.94 36.24 14.72
N LEU A 12 -12.89 36.14 15.55
CA LEU A 12 -11.81 37.13 15.63
C LEU A 12 -10.44 36.43 15.56
N ALA A 13 -10.25 35.59 14.54
CA ALA A 13 -8.90 35.32 14.06
C ALA A 13 -8.48 36.57 13.28
N GLY A 14 -7.49 37.30 13.82
CA GLY A 14 -6.98 38.54 13.23
C GLY A 14 -6.47 38.35 11.80
N PRO A 15 -6.16 39.45 11.08
CA PRO A 15 -5.51 39.36 9.78
C PRO A 15 -4.25 38.50 9.95
N ALA A 16 -4.19 37.39 9.20
CA ALA A 16 -2.95 36.63 9.07
C ALA A 16 -1.84 37.64 8.75
N LEU A 17 -0.82 37.71 9.60
CA LEU A 17 0.36 38.52 9.36
C LEU A 17 0.86 38.17 7.96
N ALA A 18 0.72 39.09 7.00
CA ALA A 18 1.24 38.88 5.66
C ALA A 18 2.74 38.57 5.80
N ALA A 19 3.19 37.47 5.19
CA ALA A 19 4.58 37.08 5.25
C ALA A 19 5.44 38.19 4.64
N ASP A 20 6.44 38.67 5.37
CA ASP A 20 7.39 39.66 4.84
C ASP A 20 8.44 38.96 3.97
N LEU A 21 8.02 38.56 2.77
CA LEU A 21 8.86 37.81 1.83
C LEU A 21 10.14 38.55 1.45
N ALA A 22 10.17 39.88 1.57
CA ALA A 22 11.35 40.69 1.29
C ALA A 22 12.50 40.43 2.29
N LYS A 23 12.21 39.86 3.46
CA LYS A 23 13.21 39.52 4.50
C LYS A 23 13.75 38.10 4.38
N VAL A 24 13.20 37.26 3.50
CA VAL A 24 13.64 35.86 3.36
C VAL A 24 15.07 35.82 2.83
N GLN A 25 15.98 35.23 3.62
CA GLN A 25 17.38 35.09 3.23
C GLN A 25 17.61 33.80 2.46
N ARG A 26 18.41 33.87 1.39
CA ARG A 26 18.80 32.70 0.59
C ARG A 26 20.11 32.04 1.06
N PRO A 27 20.23 30.70 0.94
CA PRO A 27 19.17 29.76 0.55
C PRO A 27 18.11 29.58 1.63
N PHE A 28 16.91 29.18 1.23
CA PHE A 28 15.79 28.85 2.12
C PHE A 28 14.97 27.64 1.67
N VAL A 29 15.15 27.10 0.46
CA VAL A 29 14.33 25.97 -0.02
C VAL A 29 14.78 24.63 0.55
N LEU A 30 16.03 24.23 0.28
CA LEU A 30 16.57 22.94 0.70
C LEU A 30 17.05 22.96 2.15
N PHE A 31 17.68 24.08 2.53
CA PHE A 31 18.14 24.39 3.88
C PHE A 31 18.30 25.91 4.01
N THR A 32 18.24 26.41 5.23
CA THR A 32 18.61 27.80 5.55
C THR A 32 20.13 27.95 5.74
N ARG A 33 20.63 29.19 5.85
CA ARG A 33 22.04 29.43 6.23
C ARG A 33 22.41 28.85 7.59
N ASP A 34 21.50 28.95 8.55
CA ASP A 34 21.71 28.42 9.90
C ASP A 34 21.77 26.90 9.87
N GLU A 35 20.93 26.26 9.07
CA GLU A 35 20.94 24.81 8.86
C GLU A 35 22.22 24.36 8.15
N ALA A 36 22.67 25.07 7.11
CA ALA A 36 23.94 24.78 6.46
C ALA A 36 25.13 24.89 7.45
N THR A 37 25.09 25.89 8.33
CA THR A 37 26.08 26.07 9.40
C THR A 37 26.03 24.92 10.42
N ALA A 38 24.83 24.48 10.81
CA ALA A 38 24.64 23.35 11.70
C ALA A 38 25.16 22.04 11.10
N ILE A 39 24.91 21.78 9.81
CA ILE A 39 25.43 20.61 9.10
C ILE A 39 26.97 20.67 9.06
N ARG A 40 27.56 21.84 8.78
CA ARG A 40 29.02 22.01 8.79
C ARG A 40 29.61 21.71 10.18
N ALA A 41 29.03 22.28 11.22
CA ALA A 41 29.47 22.04 12.60
C ALA A 41 29.38 20.55 12.96
N ARG A 42 28.37 19.84 12.46
CA ARG A 42 28.26 18.39 12.63
C ARG A 42 29.37 17.62 11.89
N ILE A 43 29.67 18.00 10.65
CA ILE A 43 30.78 17.41 9.87
C ILE A 43 32.11 17.59 10.61
N GLU A 44 32.33 18.74 11.25
CA GLU A 44 33.54 19.03 12.03
C GLU A 44 33.60 18.23 13.35
N ARG A 45 32.45 17.97 13.97
CA ARG A 45 32.33 17.30 15.28
C ARG A 45 32.28 15.77 15.19
N GLU A 46 31.57 15.22 14.21
CA GLU A 46 31.16 13.82 14.20
C GLU A 46 31.90 13.01 13.11
N PRO A 47 32.65 11.95 13.48
CA PRO A 47 33.46 11.18 12.53
C PRO A 47 32.66 10.59 11.36
N TRP A 48 31.44 10.12 11.59
CA TRP A 48 30.60 9.55 10.52
C TRP A 48 30.14 10.63 9.53
N ALA A 49 29.84 11.84 10.01
CA ALA A 49 29.39 12.95 9.18
C ALA A 49 30.54 13.46 8.31
N LYS A 50 31.75 13.52 8.88
CA LYS A 50 33.00 13.77 8.13
C LYS A 50 33.21 12.73 7.03
N ALA A 51 33.14 11.44 7.38
CA ALA A 51 33.30 10.36 6.40
C ALA A 51 32.23 10.41 5.30
N ALA A 52 30.98 10.75 5.64
CA ALA A 52 29.90 10.91 4.66
C ALA A 52 30.18 12.09 3.69
N ALA A 53 30.68 13.22 4.20
CA ALA A 53 31.04 14.37 3.38
C ALA A 53 32.22 14.06 2.44
N GLU A 54 33.24 13.37 2.94
CA GLU A 54 34.39 12.90 2.15
C GLU A 54 33.97 11.91 1.06
N ALA A 55 33.12 10.93 1.39
CA ALA A 55 32.59 9.96 0.44
C ALA A 55 31.71 10.62 -0.64
N MET A 56 30.95 11.65 -0.28
CA MET A 56 30.15 12.46 -1.21
C MET A 56 31.05 13.24 -2.18
N ALA A 57 32.15 13.82 -1.69
CA ALA A 57 33.11 14.55 -2.51
C ALA A 57 33.94 13.64 -3.44
N ALA A 58 34.13 12.38 -3.07
CA ALA A 58 34.97 11.43 -3.82
C ALA A 58 34.29 10.79 -5.04
N LYS A 59 32.97 10.94 -5.21
CA LYS A 59 32.20 10.34 -6.31
C LYS A 59 31.66 11.44 -7.24
N PRO A 60 31.30 11.12 -8.50
CA PRO A 60 30.49 12.03 -9.31
C PRO A 60 29.22 12.42 -8.54
N ALA A 61 29.18 13.68 -8.11
CA ALA A 61 28.15 14.17 -7.22
C ALA A 61 26.84 14.37 -7.99
N ARG A 62 25.73 13.94 -7.37
CA ARG A 62 24.38 14.24 -7.86
C ARG A 62 24.09 15.73 -7.65
N ASP A 63 23.05 16.26 -8.28
CA ASP A 63 22.71 17.68 -8.15
C ASP A 63 22.52 18.11 -6.68
N ALA A 64 21.83 17.31 -5.86
CA ALA A 64 21.68 17.55 -4.42
C ALA A 64 23.01 17.56 -3.66
N ASP A 65 23.92 16.65 -4.01
CA ASP A 65 25.23 16.51 -3.37
C ASP A 65 26.13 17.71 -3.72
N GLU A 66 26.18 18.13 -4.99
CA GLU A 66 26.97 19.29 -5.42
C GLU A 66 26.49 20.58 -4.74
N LEU A 67 25.17 20.76 -4.60
CA LEU A 67 24.59 21.91 -3.91
C LEU A 67 24.93 21.91 -2.42
N LEU A 68 24.90 20.75 -1.76
CA LEU A 68 25.30 20.62 -0.36
C LEU A 68 26.80 20.89 -0.18
N LEU A 69 27.66 20.29 -1.02
CA LEU A 69 29.11 20.51 -0.98
C LEU A 69 29.47 21.98 -1.18
N TYR A 70 28.79 22.68 -2.07
CA TYR A 70 29.00 24.12 -2.24
C TYR A 70 28.53 24.91 -1.02
N ALA A 71 27.27 24.72 -0.59
CA ALA A 71 26.68 25.57 0.45
C ALA A 71 27.23 25.32 1.86
N VAL A 72 27.59 24.06 2.17
CA VAL A 72 28.06 23.65 3.50
C VAL A 72 29.59 23.65 3.56
N MET A 73 30.25 23.10 2.53
CA MET A 73 31.70 22.89 2.53
C MET A 73 32.47 23.94 1.72
N GLY A 74 31.79 24.88 1.07
CA GLY A 74 32.43 25.91 0.25
C GLY A 74 33.10 25.39 -1.02
N ASN A 75 32.72 24.19 -1.51
CA ASN A 75 33.31 23.59 -2.69
C ASN A 75 32.94 24.38 -3.96
N ARG A 76 33.86 25.24 -4.42
CA ARG A 76 33.66 26.12 -5.58
C ARG A 76 33.43 25.36 -6.89
N ALA A 77 34.14 24.26 -7.11
CA ALA A 77 33.97 23.46 -8.32
C ALA A 77 32.56 22.86 -8.45
N ALA A 78 31.98 22.41 -7.32
CA ALA A 78 30.59 21.95 -7.27
C ALA A 78 29.59 23.08 -7.55
N GLY A 79 29.84 24.26 -6.97
CA GLY A 79 29.03 25.47 -7.24
C GLY A 79 29.08 25.90 -8.72
N ASP A 80 30.26 25.91 -9.33
CA ASP A 80 30.45 26.24 -10.74
C ASP A 80 29.80 25.21 -11.67
N SER A 81 29.86 23.92 -11.31
CA SER A 81 29.16 22.84 -12.02
C SER A 81 27.66 23.09 -12.04
N GLN A 82 27.06 23.34 -10.88
CA GLN A 82 25.63 23.65 -10.75
C GLN A 82 25.23 24.96 -11.42
N LYS A 83 26.05 26.00 -11.32
CA LYS A 83 25.83 27.28 -12.01
C LYS A 83 25.79 27.10 -13.53
N ARG A 84 26.69 26.30 -14.11
CA ARG A 84 26.66 25.98 -15.56
C ARG A 84 25.38 25.24 -15.95
N LYS A 85 24.98 24.23 -15.17
CA LYS A 85 23.72 23.48 -15.40
C LYS A 85 22.50 24.40 -15.30
N LEU A 86 22.46 25.30 -14.32
CA LEU A 86 21.39 26.30 -14.16
C LEU A 86 21.34 27.26 -15.35
N LEU A 87 22.47 27.86 -15.72
CA LEU A 87 22.53 28.81 -16.84
C LEU A 87 22.25 28.17 -18.20
N SER A 88 22.41 26.85 -18.36
CA SER A 88 21.99 26.17 -19.58
C SER A 88 20.49 26.24 -19.85
N LEU A 89 19.65 26.51 -18.83
CA LEU A 89 18.22 26.74 -19.02
C LEU A 89 17.91 27.95 -19.91
N LEU A 90 18.79 28.97 -19.92
CA LEU A 90 18.63 30.14 -20.77
C LEU A 90 18.78 29.80 -22.26
N LYS A 91 19.49 28.71 -22.57
CA LYS A 91 19.67 28.20 -23.94
C LYS A 91 18.63 27.14 -24.30
N ALA A 92 17.88 26.63 -23.33
CA ALA A 92 16.87 25.61 -23.56
C ALA A 92 15.64 26.22 -24.26
N PRO A 93 15.09 25.57 -25.30
CA PRO A 93 13.88 26.04 -25.95
C PRO A 93 12.70 25.98 -24.97
N ASP A 94 11.69 26.83 -25.21
CA ASP A 94 10.41 26.69 -24.52
C ASP A 94 9.53 25.62 -25.20
N PRO A 95 8.64 24.96 -24.45
CA PRO A 95 8.56 24.97 -22.98
C PRO A 95 9.72 24.17 -22.35
N LEU A 96 10.15 24.57 -21.14
CA LEU A 96 11.05 23.74 -20.32
C LEU A 96 10.36 22.41 -19.93
N GLY A 97 11.13 21.39 -19.54
CA GLY A 97 10.60 20.09 -19.10
C GLY A 97 9.90 20.13 -17.72
N ALA A 98 9.29 19.01 -17.35
CA ALA A 98 8.44 18.88 -16.16
C ALA A 98 9.19 18.97 -14.82
N ALA A 99 10.44 18.52 -14.76
CA ALA A 99 11.14 18.25 -13.51
C ALA A 99 12.31 19.23 -13.32
N LEU A 100 11.99 20.46 -12.91
CA LEU A 100 12.95 21.55 -12.71
C LEU A 100 13.39 21.70 -11.25
N GLU A 101 12.94 20.84 -10.34
CA GLU A 101 13.05 21.02 -8.89
C GLU A 101 14.50 21.30 -8.47
N TRP A 102 15.46 20.50 -8.94
CA TRP A 102 16.88 20.69 -8.62
C TRP A 102 17.49 21.96 -9.24
N ARG A 103 16.99 22.43 -10.39
CA ARG A 103 17.44 23.70 -10.99
C ARG A 103 16.89 24.90 -10.22
N LEU A 104 15.68 24.80 -9.68
CA LEU A 104 15.08 25.82 -8.83
C LEU A 104 15.78 25.91 -7.48
N VAL A 105 16.11 24.76 -6.87
CA VAL A 105 16.97 24.73 -5.67
C VAL A 105 18.35 25.31 -5.97
N ALA A 106 18.96 24.99 -7.13
CA ALA A 106 20.23 25.59 -7.53
C ALA A 106 20.15 27.11 -7.68
N TYR A 107 19.06 27.65 -8.24
CA TYR A 107 18.84 29.09 -8.30
C TYR A 107 18.83 29.74 -6.92
N ASP A 108 18.15 29.11 -5.96
CA ASP A 108 18.08 29.59 -4.58
C ASP A 108 19.45 29.59 -3.90
N VAL A 109 20.19 28.48 -4.01
CA VAL A 109 21.52 28.31 -3.40
C VAL A 109 22.58 29.22 -4.04
N LEU A 110 22.54 29.38 -5.36
CA LEU A 110 23.55 30.14 -6.12
C LEU A 110 23.15 31.59 -6.40
N TYR A 111 22.06 32.09 -5.80
CA TYR A 111 21.49 33.40 -6.13
C TYR A 111 22.52 34.55 -6.11
N ASN A 112 23.41 34.53 -5.11
CA ASN A 112 24.45 35.56 -4.93
C ASN A 112 25.64 35.40 -5.88
N GLU A 113 25.80 34.22 -6.51
CA GLU A 113 26.83 33.95 -7.51
C GLU A 113 26.39 34.38 -8.92
N LEU A 114 25.11 34.65 -9.12
CA LEU A 114 24.55 35.10 -10.40
C LEU A 114 24.68 36.62 -10.55
N THR A 115 24.94 37.08 -11.77
CA THR A 115 24.84 38.51 -12.10
C THR A 115 23.37 38.96 -12.10
N ALA A 116 23.12 40.27 -12.02
CA ALA A 116 21.77 40.82 -12.11
C ALA A 116 21.05 40.37 -13.40
N ASP A 117 21.73 40.43 -14.54
CA ASP A 117 21.19 40.01 -15.84
C ASP A 117 20.89 38.52 -15.88
N GLN A 118 21.76 37.68 -15.31
CA GLN A 118 21.54 36.24 -15.21
C GLN A 118 20.32 35.92 -14.36
N ARG A 119 20.16 36.62 -13.22
CA ARG A 119 18.96 36.49 -12.39
C ARG A 119 17.71 36.89 -13.16
N GLN A 120 17.69 38.10 -13.73
CA GLN A 120 16.55 38.59 -14.50
C GLN A 120 16.15 37.64 -15.64
N ALA A 121 17.12 37.12 -16.39
CA ALA A 121 16.86 36.19 -17.49
C ALA A 121 16.27 34.86 -17.00
N LEU A 122 16.78 34.32 -15.88
CA LEU A 122 16.25 33.09 -15.27
C LEU A 122 14.85 33.32 -14.70
N GLU A 123 14.61 34.44 -14.03
CA GLU A 123 13.30 34.80 -13.49
C GLU A 123 12.24 34.95 -14.58
N GLN A 124 12.59 35.58 -15.71
CA GLN A 124 11.72 35.64 -16.88
C GLN A 124 11.41 34.23 -17.42
N LYS A 125 12.42 33.36 -17.49
CA LYS A 125 12.25 31.96 -17.91
C LYS A 125 11.32 31.19 -16.97
N PHE A 126 11.46 31.38 -15.66
CA PHE A 126 10.59 30.76 -14.65
C PHE A 126 9.16 31.28 -14.72
N ARG A 127 8.95 32.59 -14.89
CA ARG A 127 7.60 33.16 -15.06
C ARG A 127 6.91 32.62 -16.31
N ARG A 128 7.65 32.48 -17.42
CA ARG A 128 7.15 31.86 -18.64
C ARG A 128 6.82 30.38 -18.43
N TYR A 129 7.67 29.64 -17.72
CA TYR A 129 7.39 28.26 -17.34
C TYR A 129 6.09 28.14 -16.52
N ILE A 130 5.90 28.99 -15.50
CA ILE A 130 4.67 29.01 -14.69
C ILE A 130 3.44 29.24 -15.57
N GLN A 131 3.50 30.19 -16.52
CA GLN A 131 2.40 30.45 -17.46
C GLN A 131 2.03 29.21 -18.30
N TYR A 132 3.02 28.40 -18.70
CA TYR A 132 2.76 27.16 -19.44
C TYR A 132 2.27 26.02 -18.55
N ALA A 133 2.86 25.85 -17.36
CA ALA A 133 2.56 24.76 -16.46
C ALA A 133 1.21 24.93 -15.76
N ILE A 134 0.70 26.16 -15.65
CA ILE A 134 -0.48 26.52 -14.85
C ILE A 134 -1.51 27.22 -15.73
N LYS A 135 -2.01 26.50 -16.74
CA LYS A 135 -3.14 26.94 -17.55
C LYS A 135 -4.48 26.60 -16.87
N PRO A 136 -5.51 27.47 -17.02
CA PRO A 136 -6.87 27.15 -16.58
C PRO A 136 -7.39 25.86 -17.22
N GLY A 137 -8.11 25.03 -16.46
CA GLY A 137 -8.73 23.80 -16.96
C GLY A 137 -7.82 22.58 -17.06
N GLY A 138 -6.56 22.66 -16.65
CA GLY A 138 -5.66 21.49 -16.61
C GLY A 138 -5.34 20.90 -17.99
N THR A 139 -5.48 21.69 -19.06
CA THR A 139 -5.21 21.27 -20.44
C THR A 139 -3.79 21.63 -20.88
N TYR A 140 -3.13 20.70 -21.57
CA TYR A 140 -1.88 20.95 -22.28
C TYR A 140 -2.14 21.76 -23.56
N ASP A 141 -1.18 22.59 -23.93
CA ASP A 141 -1.20 23.32 -25.18
C ASP A 141 -0.74 22.41 -26.33
N THR A 142 -1.68 21.87 -27.10
CA THR A 142 -1.36 20.96 -28.21
C THR A 142 -0.50 21.60 -29.31
N ASP A 143 -0.47 22.93 -29.40
CA ASP A 143 0.37 23.63 -30.36
C ASP A 143 1.83 23.72 -29.89
N LEU A 144 2.05 23.67 -28.57
CA LEU A 144 3.40 23.66 -27.96
C LEU A 144 3.94 22.24 -27.75
N TYR A 145 3.06 21.30 -27.41
CA TYR A 145 3.40 19.89 -27.25
C TYR A 145 3.02 19.16 -28.54
N ASN A 146 3.98 19.02 -29.46
CA ASN A 146 3.86 18.46 -30.83
C ASN A 146 3.43 16.96 -30.90
N ASN A 147 2.60 16.51 -29.97
CA ASN A 147 2.03 15.18 -29.93
C ASN A 147 0.68 15.22 -29.20
N ALA A 148 -0.32 15.84 -29.84
CA ALA A 148 -1.68 15.93 -29.33
C ALA A 148 -2.25 14.56 -28.90
N VAL A 149 -1.88 13.48 -29.60
CA VAL A 149 -2.32 12.11 -29.30
C VAL A 149 -1.78 11.60 -27.95
N ASN A 150 -0.56 11.98 -27.56
CA ASN A 150 0.07 11.48 -26.34
C ASN A 150 -0.11 12.38 -25.11
N TYR A 151 -0.34 13.68 -25.28
CA TYR A 151 -0.51 14.63 -24.17
C TYR A 151 -1.97 14.88 -23.80
N ALA A 152 -2.89 14.96 -24.79
CA ALA A 152 -4.31 15.22 -24.51
C ALA A 152 -4.98 14.11 -23.69
N ARG A 153 -4.44 12.87 -23.70
CA ARG A 153 -4.90 11.79 -22.82
C ARG A 153 -4.62 12.02 -21.33
N TYR A 154 -3.76 12.99 -21.01
CA TYR A 154 -3.43 13.40 -19.65
C TYR A 154 -4.06 14.75 -19.28
N ASP A 155 -4.79 15.36 -20.22
CA ASP A 155 -5.76 16.37 -19.86
C ASP A 155 -6.85 15.67 -19.05
N GLY A 156 -7.37 16.37 -18.05
CA GLY A 156 -8.56 15.88 -17.37
C GLY A 156 -9.66 15.61 -18.41
N GLU A 157 -10.44 14.55 -18.21
CA GLU A 157 -11.62 14.29 -19.04
C GLU A 157 -12.53 15.52 -18.98
N ASP A 158 -12.85 16.11 -20.14
CA ASP A 158 -13.54 17.40 -20.27
C ASP A 158 -12.88 18.56 -19.46
N GLY A 159 -11.56 18.54 -19.34
CA GLY A 159 -10.78 19.51 -18.55
C GLY A 159 -10.87 19.30 -17.04
N LYS A 160 -11.28 18.11 -16.57
CA LYS A 160 -11.43 17.81 -15.13
C LYS A 160 -10.63 16.60 -14.67
N TYR A 161 -9.73 16.85 -13.75
CA TYR A 161 -9.07 15.80 -12.99
C TYR A 161 -9.97 15.13 -11.96
N THR A 162 -9.81 13.82 -11.87
CA THR A 162 -10.37 12.92 -10.85
C THR A 162 -9.21 12.17 -10.18
N ARG A 163 -9.50 11.45 -9.09
CA ARG A 163 -8.52 10.59 -8.41
C ARG A 163 -7.94 9.48 -9.29
N THR A 164 -8.62 9.13 -10.38
CA THR A 164 -8.28 7.98 -11.23
C THR A 164 -7.59 8.37 -12.53
N ASN A 165 -7.86 9.58 -13.05
CA ASN A 165 -7.26 10.07 -14.30
C ASN A 165 -6.07 11.02 -14.07
N TRP A 166 -5.92 11.60 -12.88
CA TRP A 166 -4.77 12.45 -12.55
C TRP A 166 -3.57 11.57 -12.18
N LEU A 167 -2.59 11.51 -13.09
CA LEU A 167 -1.38 10.70 -12.96
C LEU A 167 -0.25 11.51 -12.33
N PRO A 168 0.09 11.27 -11.05
CA PRO A 168 1.03 12.15 -10.34
C PRO A 168 2.44 12.03 -10.92
N ASN A 169 2.86 10.86 -11.39
CA ASN A 169 4.18 10.67 -11.99
C ASN A 169 4.40 11.47 -13.29
N ILE A 170 3.33 12.00 -13.92
CA ILE A 170 3.36 12.77 -15.16
C ILE A 170 2.99 14.23 -14.89
N ILE A 171 1.85 14.49 -14.24
CA ILE A 171 1.31 15.84 -14.08
C ILE A 171 2.00 16.57 -12.93
N PHE A 172 2.28 15.87 -11.83
CA PHE A 172 2.77 16.51 -10.60
C PHE A 172 4.14 17.19 -10.72
N PRO A 173 5.14 16.65 -11.44
CA PRO A 173 6.43 17.34 -11.60
C PRO A 173 6.26 18.75 -12.18
N TRP A 174 5.43 18.90 -13.22
CA TRP A 174 5.16 20.22 -13.84
C TRP A 174 4.59 21.21 -12.83
N LYS A 175 3.53 20.79 -12.13
CA LYS A 175 2.81 21.63 -11.17
C LYS A 175 3.72 21.98 -10.00
N THR A 176 4.44 21.01 -9.45
CA THR A 176 5.33 21.22 -8.30
C THR A 176 6.53 22.07 -8.67
N SER A 177 7.11 21.88 -9.86
CA SER A 177 8.16 22.76 -10.39
C SER A 177 7.67 24.19 -10.56
N ALA A 178 6.43 24.40 -11.01
CA ALA A 178 5.86 25.75 -11.14
C ALA A 178 5.60 26.40 -9.77
N ASN A 179 5.12 25.63 -8.79
CA ASN A 179 4.99 26.07 -7.40
C ASN A 179 6.35 26.43 -6.79
N LEU A 180 7.37 25.59 -6.98
CA LEU A 180 8.74 25.87 -6.56
C LEU A 180 9.32 27.09 -7.28
N ALA A 181 9.00 27.28 -8.57
CA ALA A 181 9.42 28.44 -9.33
C ALA A 181 8.83 29.73 -8.75
N ALA A 182 7.53 29.74 -8.45
CA ALA A 182 6.89 30.87 -7.79
C ALA A 182 7.50 31.14 -6.40
N LEU A 183 7.80 30.08 -5.65
CA LEU A 183 8.42 30.16 -4.34
C LEU A 183 9.83 30.76 -4.39
N VAL A 184 10.70 30.29 -5.29
CA VAL A 184 12.05 30.85 -5.44
C VAL A 184 12.04 32.24 -6.07
N LEU A 185 10.93 32.71 -6.63
CA LEU A 185 10.76 34.12 -7.03
C LEU A 185 10.34 35.02 -5.86
N LEU A 186 9.96 34.44 -4.71
CA LEU A 186 9.41 35.16 -3.55
C LEU A 186 8.23 36.08 -3.92
N ASP A 187 7.40 35.62 -4.87
CA ASP A 187 6.24 36.34 -5.37
C ASP A 187 4.97 35.73 -4.77
N GLU A 188 4.47 36.30 -3.66
CA GLU A 188 3.35 35.73 -2.90
C GLU A 188 2.10 35.50 -3.77
N LYS A 189 1.82 36.45 -4.66
CA LYS A 189 0.67 36.33 -5.56
C LYS A 189 0.84 35.12 -6.47
N LEU A 190 2.00 34.97 -7.10
CA LEU A 190 2.27 33.77 -7.89
C LEU A 190 2.23 32.50 -7.04
N ILE A 191 2.77 32.49 -5.82
CA ILE A 191 2.76 31.31 -4.95
C ILE A 191 1.30 30.87 -4.72
N ARG A 192 0.41 31.79 -4.34
CA ARG A 192 -1.00 31.48 -4.08
C ARG A 192 -1.75 31.11 -5.36
N ASP A 193 -1.51 31.80 -6.47
CA ASP A 193 -2.13 31.49 -7.76
C ASP A 193 -1.72 30.09 -8.23
N THR A 194 -0.42 29.78 -8.18
CA THR A 194 0.12 28.47 -8.59
C THR A 194 -0.39 27.34 -7.70
N TRP A 195 -0.50 27.57 -6.40
CA TRP A 195 -1.03 26.63 -5.40
C TRP A 195 -2.48 26.26 -5.67
N ALA A 196 -3.33 27.26 -5.92
CA ALA A 196 -4.79 27.11 -5.99
C ALA A 196 -5.32 26.59 -7.34
N VAL A 197 -4.48 26.53 -8.38
CA VAL A 197 -4.93 26.06 -9.70
C VAL A 197 -5.33 24.59 -9.67
N HIS A 198 -6.38 24.25 -10.42
CA HIS A 198 -6.88 22.89 -10.57
C HIS A 198 -5.77 21.90 -10.97
N GLY A 199 -5.71 20.76 -10.26
CA GLY A 199 -4.65 19.76 -10.43
C GLY A 199 -3.28 20.15 -9.87
N SER A 200 -3.15 21.29 -9.18
CA SER A 200 -1.96 21.72 -8.45
C SER A 200 -1.96 21.22 -7.00
N LEU A 201 -1.07 21.74 -6.17
CA LEU A 201 -0.84 21.25 -4.81
C LEU A 201 -2.08 21.34 -3.90
N GLN A 202 -2.89 22.40 -3.99
CA GLN A 202 -4.14 22.46 -3.23
C GLN A 202 -5.08 21.31 -3.59
N TRP A 203 -5.31 21.12 -4.90
CA TRP A 203 -6.15 20.03 -5.41
C TRP A 203 -5.60 18.66 -5.03
N TYR A 204 -4.27 18.50 -5.02
CA TYR A 204 -3.62 17.28 -4.58
C TYR A 204 -3.99 16.91 -3.14
N PHE A 205 -3.93 17.88 -2.21
CA PHE A 205 -4.33 17.64 -0.81
C PHE A 205 -5.85 17.54 -0.63
N ASP A 206 -6.63 18.35 -1.34
CA ASP A 206 -8.08 18.42 -1.16
C ASP A 206 -8.81 17.24 -1.78
N GLU A 207 -8.41 16.85 -2.98
CA GLU A 207 -9.16 15.94 -3.84
C GLU A 207 -8.37 14.66 -4.14
N TYR A 208 -7.06 14.72 -4.35
CA TYR A 208 -6.28 13.52 -4.73
C TYR A 208 -5.96 12.62 -3.55
N LEU A 209 -5.41 13.15 -2.46
CA LEU A 209 -5.09 12.36 -1.27
C LEU A 209 -6.38 11.91 -0.56
N ALA A 210 -6.41 10.65 -0.13
CA ALA A 210 -7.55 10.03 0.54
C ALA A 210 -7.28 9.71 2.01
N ASP A 211 -8.32 9.64 2.83
CA ASP A 211 -8.28 9.15 4.22
C ASP A 211 -7.07 9.66 5.04
N GLY A 212 -6.84 10.98 5.03
CA GLY A 212 -5.77 11.61 5.81
C GLY A 212 -4.38 11.65 5.16
N GLY A 213 -4.18 11.02 4.00
CA GLY A 213 -2.91 11.15 3.26
C GLY A 213 -2.59 10.05 2.25
N PHE A 214 -3.45 9.06 2.05
CA PHE A 214 -3.17 8.00 1.11
C PHE A 214 -3.07 8.49 -0.34
N TYR A 215 -2.01 8.02 -0.98
CA TYR A 215 -1.78 8.15 -2.40
C TYR A 215 -2.82 7.35 -3.20
N MET A 216 -3.51 8.01 -4.14
CA MET A 216 -4.59 7.41 -4.95
C MET A 216 -4.13 6.77 -6.27
N GLU A 217 -2.84 6.46 -6.38
CA GLU A 217 -2.31 5.52 -7.38
C GLU A 217 -1.75 4.29 -6.62
N GLU A 218 -1.28 3.29 -7.36
CA GLU A 218 -0.57 2.16 -6.76
C GLU A 218 0.66 2.63 -5.95
N PHE A 219 0.90 2.02 -4.79
CA PHE A 219 1.86 2.54 -3.81
C PHE A 219 3.32 2.47 -4.28
N GLY A 220 3.66 1.60 -5.23
CA GLY A 220 4.99 1.54 -5.84
C GLY A 220 5.39 2.84 -6.55
N LYS A 221 4.42 3.58 -7.07
CA LYS A 221 4.63 4.84 -7.80
C LYS A 221 4.60 6.09 -6.95
N MET A 222 4.24 5.97 -5.68
CA MET A 222 4.32 7.06 -4.73
C MET A 222 5.73 7.69 -4.73
N LEU A 223 6.77 6.94 -5.14
CA LEU A 223 8.15 7.41 -5.36
C LEU A 223 8.29 8.70 -6.20
N SER A 224 7.26 9.10 -6.95
CA SER A 224 7.31 10.27 -7.82
C SER A 224 7.07 11.62 -7.15
N THR A 225 6.45 11.66 -5.98
CA THR A 225 5.78 12.87 -5.49
C THR A 225 6.38 13.44 -4.19
N PRO A 226 6.60 12.65 -3.11
CA PRO A 226 6.91 13.21 -1.80
C PRO A 226 8.20 14.02 -1.73
N GLY A 227 9.24 13.62 -2.46
CA GLY A 227 10.52 14.34 -2.45
C GLY A 227 10.40 15.80 -2.92
N ALA A 228 9.69 16.03 -4.03
CA ALA A 228 9.44 17.38 -4.55
C ALA A 228 8.51 18.17 -3.62
N LEU A 229 7.52 17.50 -3.03
CA LEU A 229 6.59 18.12 -2.08
C LEU A 229 7.30 18.55 -0.78
N PHE A 230 8.25 17.75 -0.27
CA PHE A 230 9.12 18.16 0.84
C PHE A 230 9.91 19.42 0.51
N LEU A 231 10.52 19.52 -0.67
CA LEU A 231 11.25 20.73 -1.09
C LEU A 231 10.34 21.96 -1.05
N TYR A 232 9.12 21.84 -1.58
CA TYR A 232 8.16 22.94 -1.56
C TYR A 232 7.73 23.29 -0.13
N CYS A 233 7.30 22.32 0.68
CA CYS A 233 6.84 22.56 2.05
C CYS A 233 7.93 23.17 2.94
N MET A 234 9.19 22.74 2.81
CA MET A 234 10.32 23.33 3.52
C MET A 234 10.55 24.79 3.12
N GLY A 235 10.58 25.08 1.82
CA GLY A 235 10.75 26.44 1.34
C GLY A 235 9.57 27.35 1.71
N ALA A 236 8.33 26.86 1.65
CA ALA A 236 7.13 27.60 2.03
C ALA A 236 7.17 27.96 3.53
N ARG A 237 7.51 26.99 4.39
CA ARG A 237 7.72 27.22 5.82
C ARG A 237 8.79 28.27 6.08
N ASN A 238 9.95 28.14 5.44
CA ASN A 238 11.07 29.07 5.63
C ASN A 238 10.78 30.47 5.08
N ALA A 239 9.83 30.58 4.14
CA ALA A 239 9.29 31.85 3.65
C ALA A 239 8.16 32.43 4.52
N GLY A 240 7.77 31.75 5.61
CA GLY A 240 6.65 32.19 6.48
C GLY A 240 5.26 31.86 5.95
N LEU A 241 5.16 30.93 5.00
CA LEU A 241 3.94 30.49 4.33
C LEU A 241 3.62 29.01 4.65
N ASP A 242 3.81 28.59 5.90
CA ASP A 242 3.62 27.19 6.30
C ASP A 242 2.16 26.73 6.11
N GLU A 243 1.19 27.65 6.04
CA GLU A 243 -0.21 27.34 5.73
C GLU A 243 -0.42 26.82 4.31
N LEU A 244 0.54 27.04 3.41
CA LEU A 244 0.59 26.45 2.07
C LEU A 244 1.52 25.24 2.03
N GLY A 245 2.15 24.86 3.14
CA GLY A 245 3.15 23.80 3.23
C GLY A 245 2.74 22.69 4.19
N PHE A 246 3.56 22.47 5.22
CA PHE A 246 3.30 21.44 6.23
C PHE A 246 2.07 21.73 7.09
N GLY A 247 1.69 23.01 7.22
CA GLY A 247 0.51 23.46 7.96
C GLY A 247 -0.81 23.33 7.20
N TYR A 248 -0.77 23.02 5.89
CA TYR A 248 -1.99 22.82 5.12
C TYR A 248 -2.69 21.50 5.50
N LYS A 249 -4.01 21.57 5.68
CA LYS A 249 -4.88 20.40 5.86
C LYS A 249 -5.95 20.44 4.78
N GLY A 250 -5.90 19.47 3.88
CA GLY A 250 -6.87 19.37 2.79
C GLY A 250 -8.28 19.05 3.28
N LYS A 251 -9.28 19.27 2.41
CA LYS A 251 -10.71 19.03 2.73
C LYS A 251 -10.99 17.64 3.32
N GLY A 252 -10.34 16.60 2.80
CA GLY A 252 -10.43 15.22 3.30
C GLY A 252 -9.59 14.93 4.55
N GLY A 253 -9.01 15.95 5.18
CA GLY A 253 -8.10 15.83 6.32
C GLY A 253 -6.66 15.45 5.95
N ALA A 254 -6.33 15.37 4.66
CA ALA A 254 -5.00 15.03 4.20
C ALA A 254 -3.97 16.09 4.59
N THR A 255 -2.80 15.64 5.03
CA THR A 255 -1.67 16.50 5.39
C THR A 255 -0.38 15.91 4.83
N MET A 256 0.69 16.71 4.74
CA MET A 256 1.99 16.17 4.36
C MET A 256 2.48 15.10 5.36
N ARG A 257 2.21 15.28 6.66
CA ARG A 257 2.50 14.28 7.70
C ARG A 257 1.77 12.95 7.41
N GLY A 258 0.45 13.02 7.28
CA GLY A 258 -0.39 11.86 7.00
C GLY A 258 -0.02 11.18 5.68
N HIS A 259 0.44 11.94 4.68
CA HIS A 259 0.94 11.38 3.43
C HIS A 259 2.14 10.47 3.65
N ILE A 260 3.13 10.88 4.46
CA ILE A 260 4.30 10.06 4.74
C ILE A 260 3.98 8.92 5.73
N GLU A 261 3.19 9.20 6.78
CA GLU A 261 2.73 8.18 7.74
C GLU A 261 1.89 7.09 7.07
N SER A 262 1.20 7.39 5.96
CA SER A 262 0.42 6.40 5.21
C SER A 262 1.23 5.19 4.77
N MET A 263 2.55 5.35 4.52
CA MET A 263 3.47 4.25 4.23
C MET A 263 3.59 3.29 5.41
N ILE A 264 3.64 3.80 6.64
CA ILE A 264 3.66 2.99 7.86
C ILE A 264 2.31 2.27 8.01
N TRP A 265 1.20 2.94 7.76
CA TRP A 265 -0.14 2.38 7.93
C TRP A 265 -0.42 1.16 7.03
N ILE A 266 0.21 1.08 5.85
CA ILE A 266 0.10 -0.06 4.93
C ILE A 266 1.21 -1.10 5.10
N THR A 267 2.07 -0.96 6.10
CA THR A 267 3.18 -1.89 6.34
C THR A 267 2.68 -3.10 7.15
N TYR A 268 3.10 -4.29 6.70
CA TYR A 268 2.93 -5.58 7.36
C TYR A 268 3.99 -5.78 8.46
N PRO A 269 3.81 -6.78 9.35
CA PRO A 269 4.84 -7.08 10.35
C PRO A 269 6.14 -7.56 9.67
N ARG A 270 7.22 -7.55 10.45
CA ARG A 270 8.56 -8.00 10.04
C ARG A 270 8.51 -9.33 9.30
N VAL A 271 9.29 -9.44 8.23
CA VAL A 271 9.62 -10.69 7.53
C VAL A 271 11.10 -11.02 7.73
N ASP A 272 11.38 -12.23 8.22
CA ASP A 272 12.75 -12.68 8.47
C ASP A 272 13.42 -13.14 7.16
N LEU A 273 14.33 -12.36 6.60
CA LEU A 273 15.05 -12.74 5.38
C LEU A 273 16.14 -13.82 5.60
N GLY A 274 16.25 -14.37 6.80
CA GLY A 274 17.36 -15.25 7.18
C GLY A 274 18.64 -14.48 7.55
N SER A 275 18.54 -13.17 7.76
CA SER A 275 19.63 -12.25 8.14
C SER A 275 19.31 -11.51 9.44
N ASP A 276 20.22 -10.63 9.88
CA ASP A 276 20.03 -9.69 10.99
C ASP A 276 19.33 -8.37 10.57
N ARG A 277 18.97 -8.24 9.29
CA ARG A 277 18.33 -7.04 8.72
C ARG A 277 17.05 -7.44 7.99
N PRO A 278 15.91 -7.46 8.69
CA PRO A 278 14.68 -7.99 8.15
C PRO A 278 14.01 -7.03 7.15
N GLN A 279 13.00 -7.54 6.47
CA GLN A 279 12.13 -6.73 5.62
C GLN A 279 10.87 -6.31 6.39
N TYR A 280 10.33 -5.15 6.05
CA TYR A 280 9.00 -4.68 6.44
C TYR A 280 8.18 -4.41 5.18
N PRO A 281 7.44 -5.42 4.68
CA PRO A 281 6.72 -5.31 3.43
C PRO A 281 5.53 -4.37 3.54
N GLN A 282 5.11 -3.79 2.43
CA GLN A 282 3.92 -2.95 2.33
C GLN A 282 2.86 -3.62 1.47
N ILE A 283 1.59 -3.28 1.72
CA ILE A 283 0.49 -3.65 0.84
C ILE A 283 0.84 -3.29 -0.60
N THR A 284 0.75 -4.26 -1.50
CA THR A 284 1.02 -4.06 -2.93
C THR A 284 -0.24 -4.35 -3.73
N ILE A 285 -0.67 -3.36 -4.49
CA ILE A 285 -1.84 -3.37 -5.37
C ILE A 285 -1.44 -2.73 -6.71
N GLY A 286 -2.34 -2.71 -7.69
CA GLY A 286 -2.11 -2.02 -8.96
C GLY A 286 -1.20 -2.78 -9.94
N ASP A 287 -0.64 -2.03 -10.89
CA ASP A 287 -0.04 -2.60 -12.09
C ASP A 287 1.48 -2.81 -12.05
N LEU A 288 2.18 -2.25 -11.05
CA LEU A 288 3.63 -2.44 -10.85
C LEU A 288 4.00 -3.38 -9.71
N ARG A 289 3.09 -4.27 -9.29
CA ARG A 289 3.38 -5.28 -8.25
C ARG A 289 4.72 -5.99 -8.53
N PRO A 290 5.65 -6.09 -7.57
CA PRO A 290 6.91 -6.79 -7.77
C PRO A 290 6.69 -8.30 -7.73
N TYR A 291 7.73 -9.04 -8.09
CA TYR A 291 7.64 -10.48 -8.18
C TYR A 291 7.71 -11.15 -6.80
N PRO A 292 6.81 -12.09 -6.51
CA PRO A 292 6.82 -12.88 -5.27
C PRO A 292 8.18 -13.58 -5.01
N PRO A 293 8.62 -13.75 -3.74
CA PRO A 293 7.91 -13.46 -2.50
C PRO A 293 8.04 -12.03 -1.98
N PHE A 294 8.76 -11.15 -2.67
CA PHE A 294 9.08 -9.84 -2.13
C PHE A 294 8.22 -8.74 -2.75
N GLN A 295 7.28 -8.25 -1.95
CA GLN A 295 6.50 -7.05 -2.22
C GLN A 295 7.37 -5.79 -2.16
N TYR A 296 6.78 -4.65 -2.52
CA TYR A 296 7.34 -3.37 -2.10
C TYR A 296 7.46 -3.37 -0.58
N ALA A 297 8.40 -2.60 -0.04
CA ALA A 297 8.68 -2.63 1.37
C ALA A 297 9.04 -1.26 1.89
N THR A 298 8.53 -0.94 3.07
CA THR A 298 8.94 0.23 3.84
C THR A 298 10.41 0.10 4.21
N VAL A 299 10.83 -1.09 4.65
CA VAL A 299 12.24 -1.45 4.84
C VAL A 299 12.52 -2.68 3.98
N LYS A 300 13.42 -2.57 3.00
CA LYS A 300 13.74 -3.67 2.08
C LYS A 300 14.52 -4.81 2.77
N GLY A 301 15.20 -4.52 3.87
CA GLY A 301 16.08 -5.47 4.56
C GLY A 301 17.35 -5.79 3.76
N PHE A 302 18.18 -6.67 4.29
CA PHE A 302 19.33 -7.23 3.58
C PHE A 302 19.28 -8.74 3.62
N PHE A 303 19.66 -9.39 2.54
CA PHE A 303 19.85 -10.83 2.50
C PHE A 303 21.17 -11.23 3.14
N ALA A 304 21.35 -12.53 3.41
CA ALA A 304 22.57 -13.06 4.00
C ALA A 304 23.83 -12.77 3.16
N ASN A 305 23.68 -12.63 1.84
CA ASN A 305 24.76 -12.26 0.92
C ASN A 305 25.05 -10.73 0.89
N GLY A 306 24.40 -9.93 1.73
CA GLY A 306 24.58 -8.48 1.80
C GLY A 306 23.84 -7.68 0.71
N SER A 307 23.15 -8.33 -0.23
CA SER A 307 22.29 -7.64 -1.20
C SER A 307 21.00 -7.15 -0.54
N GLY A 308 20.42 -6.07 -1.06
CA GLY A 308 19.21 -5.44 -0.53
C GLY A 308 19.42 -3.97 -0.17
N GLY A 309 18.71 -3.50 0.84
CA GLY A 309 18.77 -2.12 1.35
C GLY A 309 17.86 -1.15 0.62
N ASN A 310 17.36 -0.15 1.35
CA ASN A 310 16.56 0.92 0.79
C ASN A 310 17.42 1.85 -0.08
N GLU A 311 16.98 2.08 -1.31
CA GLU A 311 17.61 3.05 -2.20
C GLU A 311 17.42 4.47 -1.65
N LEU A 312 18.48 5.26 -1.73
CA LEU A 312 18.44 6.65 -1.33
C LEU A 312 17.76 7.52 -2.39
N TRP A 313 18.02 7.20 -3.66
CA TRP A 313 17.52 7.92 -4.81
C TRP A 313 16.99 6.94 -5.83
N HIS A 314 15.83 7.26 -6.41
CA HIS A 314 15.30 6.53 -7.54
C HIS A 314 15.48 7.35 -8.81
N GLN A 315 15.93 6.67 -9.85
CA GLN A 315 15.88 7.16 -11.22
C GLN A 315 14.78 6.40 -11.95
N ALA A 316 13.53 6.64 -11.55
CA ALA A 316 12.39 6.23 -12.34
C ALA A 316 12.27 7.18 -13.54
N GLY A 317 11.79 6.69 -14.69
CA GLY A 317 11.46 7.55 -15.83
C GLY A 317 10.38 8.55 -15.39
N ALA A 318 10.80 9.75 -15.00
CA ALA A 318 9.90 10.88 -14.87
C ALA A 318 9.69 11.43 -16.28
N TRP A 319 8.44 11.62 -16.64
CA TRP A 319 8.01 12.13 -17.94
C TRP A 319 8.24 13.63 -17.94
N GLY A 320 9.51 14.05 -18.06
CA GLY A 320 9.89 15.43 -17.79
C GLY A 320 11.21 15.91 -18.37
N GLY A 321 11.79 15.17 -19.33
CA GLY A 321 12.98 15.63 -20.04
C GLY A 321 12.75 16.96 -20.77
N THR A 322 13.77 17.82 -20.81
CA THR A 322 13.81 19.03 -21.64
C THR A 322 14.04 18.63 -23.11
N THR A 323 13.08 18.88 -24.00
CA THR A 323 13.04 18.47 -25.43
C THR A 323 14.34 18.73 -26.22
N ARG A 324 14.62 17.90 -27.25
CA ARG A 324 15.52 18.27 -28.37
C ARG A 324 15.00 17.78 -29.73
N GLY A 325 14.41 18.68 -30.53
CA GLY A 325 14.19 18.46 -31.98
C GLY A 325 13.28 17.29 -32.39
N ARG A 326 13.47 16.74 -33.60
CA ARG A 326 12.69 15.59 -34.16
C ARG A 326 13.10 14.22 -33.57
N SER A 327 13.72 14.21 -32.40
CA SER A 327 14.30 13.03 -31.76
C SER A 327 13.44 12.60 -30.59
N GLN A 328 13.30 11.28 -30.37
CA GLN A 328 12.52 10.66 -29.29
C GLN A 328 12.63 11.45 -27.97
N GLN A 329 11.53 12.13 -27.61
CA GLN A 329 11.35 12.99 -26.44
C GLN A 329 11.34 12.20 -25.10
N TRP A 330 11.95 11.02 -25.12
CA TRP A 330 11.72 9.92 -24.18
C TRP A 330 12.99 9.47 -23.46
N ASP A 331 14.19 9.93 -23.85
CA ASP A 331 15.43 9.28 -23.41
C ASP A 331 16.39 10.10 -22.53
N ASN A 332 16.71 9.45 -21.41
CA ASN A 332 17.97 9.35 -20.66
C ASN A 332 18.32 10.27 -19.49
N ASP A 333 17.90 11.54 -19.45
CA ASP A 333 18.18 12.37 -18.25
C ASP A 333 17.09 12.14 -17.18
N LYS A 334 17.23 11.03 -16.46
CA LYS A 334 16.34 10.68 -15.34
C LYS A 334 16.57 11.65 -14.18
N THR A 335 15.57 12.48 -13.87
CA THR A 335 15.64 13.35 -12.69
C THR A 335 15.71 12.49 -11.42
N PRO A 336 16.74 12.66 -10.56
CA PRO A 336 16.84 11.91 -9.33
C PRO A 336 15.70 12.29 -8.38
N LYS A 337 14.94 11.29 -7.95
CA LYS A 337 13.83 11.41 -6.99
C LYS A 337 14.30 10.90 -5.63
N MET A 338 13.98 11.64 -4.57
CA MET A 338 14.25 11.18 -3.20
C MET A 338 13.52 9.85 -2.99
N GLY A 339 14.22 8.83 -2.51
CA GLY A 339 13.62 7.56 -2.11
C GLY A 339 12.98 7.62 -0.73
N LEU A 340 12.23 6.56 -0.39
CA LEU A 340 11.52 6.45 0.89
C LEU A 340 12.43 6.67 2.11
N ARG A 341 13.69 6.24 2.03
CA ARG A 341 14.70 6.49 3.07
C ARG A 341 14.82 7.99 3.38
N LEU A 342 14.99 8.84 2.36
CA LEU A 342 15.09 10.29 2.54
C LEU A 342 13.79 10.89 3.06
N TRP A 343 12.64 10.37 2.64
CA TRP A 343 11.36 10.85 3.14
C TRP A 343 11.20 10.59 4.63
N PHE A 344 11.67 9.44 5.12
CA PHE A 344 11.62 9.11 6.54
C PHE A 344 12.66 9.91 7.33
N GLU A 345 13.85 10.16 6.78
CA GLU A 345 14.81 11.06 7.43
C GLU A 345 14.24 12.49 7.59
N LEU A 346 13.63 13.04 6.53
CA LEU A 346 12.96 14.34 6.58
C LEU A 346 11.70 14.29 7.45
N GLY A 347 10.91 13.22 7.38
CA GLY A 347 9.76 12.98 8.22
C GLY A 347 10.13 12.96 9.70
N HIS A 348 11.22 12.30 10.07
CA HIS A 348 11.73 12.27 11.45
C HIS A 348 12.18 13.65 11.92
N ARG A 349 12.82 14.44 11.05
CA ARG A 349 13.19 15.83 11.37
C ARG A 349 11.98 16.68 11.75
N PHE A 350 10.87 16.54 11.03
CA PHE A 350 9.68 17.38 11.22
C PHE A 350 8.66 16.80 12.21
N TRP A 351 8.61 15.48 12.34
CA TRP A 351 7.67 14.73 13.17
C TRP A 351 8.40 13.59 13.90
N PRO A 352 9.27 13.90 14.88
CA PRO A 352 10.07 12.90 15.57
C PRO A 352 9.22 11.89 16.36
N ASP A 353 7.96 12.24 16.68
CA ASP A 353 6.98 11.42 17.38
C ASP A 353 6.30 10.37 16.49
N ALA A 354 6.43 10.46 15.17
CA ALA A 354 5.74 9.57 14.22
C ALA A 354 6.37 8.17 14.10
N GLY A 355 7.53 7.94 14.72
CA GLY A 355 8.22 6.64 14.72
C GLY A 355 8.99 6.32 13.43
N PHE A 356 9.33 7.33 12.62
CA PHE A 356 10.17 7.14 11.42
C PHE A 356 11.57 6.63 11.78
N ASP A 357 12.11 7.04 12.92
CA ASP A 357 13.40 6.61 13.46
C ASP A 357 13.48 5.10 13.68
N TYR A 358 12.39 4.48 14.12
CA TYR A 358 12.30 3.03 14.23
C TYR A 358 12.60 2.34 12.90
N PHE A 359 11.93 2.76 11.82
CA PHE A 359 12.13 2.17 10.50
C PHE A 359 13.51 2.51 9.92
N LEU A 360 13.98 3.75 10.08
CA LEU A 360 15.33 4.15 9.68
C LEU A 360 16.38 3.29 10.38
N ALA A 361 16.23 3.01 11.68
CA ALA A 361 17.11 2.11 12.41
C ALA A 361 17.13 0.70 11.82
N GLN A 362 16.04 0.21 11.20
CA GLN A 362 16.03 -1.08 10.51
C GLN A 362 16.65 -1.04 9.10
N MET A 363 16.84 0.15 8.51
CA MET A 363 17.49 0.35 7.20
C MET A 363 19.03 0.37 7.24
N ARG A 364 19.63 0.14 8.42
CA ARG A 364 21.09 0.04 8.60
C ARG A 364 21.71 -1.02 7.70
N ALA A 365 22.88 -0.74 7.15
CA ALA A 365 23.65 -1.74 6.44
C ALA A 365 24.13 -2.87 7.40
N PRO A 366 24.47 -4.06 6.87
CA PRO A 366 25.12 -5.09 7.67
C PRO A 366 26.39 -4.56 8.33
N GLY A 367 26.59 -4.87 9.61
CA GLY A 367 27.73 -4.40 10.39
C GLY A 367 27.63 -2.96 10.91
N GLU A 368 26.61 -2.18 10.54
CA GLU A 368 26.38 -0.86 11.14
C GLU A 368 25.66 -0.98 12.50
N ASP A 369 26.30 -0.48 13.55
CA ASP A 369 25.73 -0.39 14.90
C ASP A 369 24.68 0.73 15.03
N ARG A 370 24.80 1.77 14.21
CA ARG A 370 23.88 2.93 14.16
C ARG A 370 23.48 3.25 12.75
N TYR A 371 22.28 3.79 12.59
CA TYR A 371 21.85 4.28 11.29
C TYR A 371 22.48 5.64 11.02
N LEU A 372 23.18 5.73 9.90
CA LEU A 372 23.86 6.95 9.46
C LEU A 372 22.95 7.70 8.46
N PRO A 373 22.34 8.82 8.85
CA PRO A 373 21.46 9.59 7.97
C PRO A 373 22.25 10.34 6.89
N GLN A 374 21.57 10.86 5.87
CA GLN A 374 22.19 11.80 4.94
C GLN A 374 22.44 13.15 5.62
N LEU A 375 23.54 13.80 5.26
CA LEU A 375 23.85 15.15 5.75
C LEU A 375 22.73 16.17 5.44
N LEU A 376 22.05 16.00 4.30
CA LEU A 376 20.90 16.79 3.87
C LEU A 376 19.77 16.83 4.91
N SER A 377 19.49 15.73 5.61
CA SER A 377 18.34 15.67 6.52
C SER A 377 18.60 16.36 7.85
N ASN A 378 19.86 16.71 8.15
CA ASN A 378 20.26 17.40 9.37
C ASN A 378 19.81 16.71 10.68
N ILE A 379 19.62 15.38 10.68
CA ILE A 379 19.34 14.58 11.89
C ILE A 379 20.58 13.83 12.39
N GLU A 380 20.62 13.51 13.68
CA GLU A 380 21.73 12.76 14.30
C GLU A 380 21.71 11.28 13.89
N ALA A 381 22.84 10.58 14.06
CA ALA A 381 22.90 9.13 13.89
C ALA A 381 21.92 8.44 14.85
N ILE A 382 21.11 7.52 14.33
CA ILE A 382 20.04 6.89 15.11
C ILE A 382 20.56 5.60 15.75
N ASP A 383 20.47 5.54 17.07
CA ASP A 383 20.81 4.37 17.87
C ASP A 383 19.60 3.42 17.95
N PRO A 384 19.69 2.20 17.40
CA PRO A 384 18.58 1.26 17.41
C PRO A 384 18.11 0.84 18.81
N ALA A 385 18.95 0.99 19.84
CA ALA A 385 18.55 0.69 21.21
C ALA A 385 17.64 1.78 21.82
N LYS A 386 17.55 2.96 21.19
CA LYS A 386 16.80 4.11 21.72
C LYS A 386 15.48 4.37 21.01
N VAL A 387 15.29 3.81 19.83
CA VAL A 387 14.05 3.98 19.04
C VAL A 387 12.91 3.16 19.61
N ARG A 388 11.68 3.60 19.39
CA ARG A 388 10.48 2.86 19.77
C ARG A 388 9.60 2.61 18.55
N PRO A 389 9.08 1.39 18.35
CA PRO A 389 8.15 1.14 17.26
C PRO A 389 6.89 2.00 17.42
N PRO A 390 6.38 2.66 16.36
CA PRO A 390 5.10 3.36 16.43
C PRO A 390 3.95 2.38 16.67
N ALA A 391 2.79 2.86 17.11
CA ALA A 391 1.62 1.99 17.25
C ALA A 391 1.04 1.61 15.87
N ALA A 392 0.79 0.31 15.64
CA ALA A 392 0.06 -0.16 14.46
C ALA A 392 -1.32 -0.68 14.88
N VAL A 393 -2.38 -0.30 14.16
CA VAL A 393 -3.77 -0.69 14.48
C VAL A 393 -4.48 -1.26 13.26
N SER A 394 -5.46 -2.13 13.44
CA SER A 394 -6.38 -2.50 12.36
C SER A 394 -7.21 -1.29 11.98
N ALA A 395 -7.51 -1.14 10.70
CA ALA A 395 -8.21 0.03 10.18
C ALA A 395 -8.89 -0.26 8.84
N VAL A 396 -9.89 0.56 8.51
CA VAL A 396 -10.50 0.64 7.19
C VAL A 396 -10.38 2.07 6.68
N TRP A 397 -9.98 2.20 5.43
CA TRP A 397 -9.79 3.45 4.69
C TRP A 397 -10.65 3.37 3.42
N PRO A 398 -11.95 3.72 3.51
CA PRO A 398 -12.89 3.54 2.41
C PRO A 398 -12.58 4.40 1.18
N GLN A 399 -12.10 5.63 1.37
CA GLN A 399 -11.76 6.51 0.23
C GLN A 399 -10.53 6.01 -0.52
N ARG A 400 -9.59 5.34 0.16
CA ARG A 400 -8.47 4.65 -0.48
C ARG A 400 -8.87 3.26 -1.00
N GLY A 401 -9.92 2.68 -0.45
CA GLY A 401 -10.40 1.35 -0.80
C GLY A 401 -9.58 0.23 -0.16
N LEU A 402 -9.21 0.36 1.11
CA LEU A 402 -8.40 -0.63 1.82
C LEU A 402 -8.93 -0.92 3.22
N ALA A 403 -8.72 -2.16 3.67
CA ALA A 403 -8.79 -2.55 5.06
C ALA A 403 -7.55 -3.36 5.42
N ILE A 404 -7.05 -3.21 6.64
CA ILE A 404 -5.98 -4.04 7.19
C ILE A 404 -6.38 -4.54 8.57
N LEU A 405 -6.25 -5.84 8.76
CA LEU A 405 -6.47 -6.51 10.03
C LEU A 405 -5.12 -6.97 10.57
N ARG A 406 -4.82 -6.61 11.81
CA ARG A 406 -3.62 -6.99 12.53
C ARG A 406 -4.06 -7.69 13.79
N HIS A 407 -3.80 -9.00 13.92
CA HIS A 407 -4.20 -9.68 15.15
C HIS A 407 -3.48 -9.07 16.36
N LYS A 408 -2.17 -8.84 16.23
CA LYS A 408 -1.39 -8.07 17.20
C LYS A 408 -1.27 -6.61 16.76
N GLU A 409 -1.68 -5.70 17.65
CA GLU A 409 -1.64 -4.25 17.46
C GLU A 409 -0.66 -3.57 18.43
N GLY A 410 -0.55 -2.24 18.34
CA GLY A 410 0.40 -1.44 19.09
C GLY A 410 1.82 -1.57 18.55
N SER A 411 2.81 -1.18 19.36
CA SER A 411 4.23 -1.30 19.02
C SER A 411 4.69 -2.75 18.87
N GLU A 412 3.99 -3.69 19.53
CA GLU A 412 4.31 -5.13 19.47
C GLU A 412 4.01 -5.75 18.10
N HIS A 413 3.19 -5.10 17.26
CA HIS A 413 2.85 -5.58 15.92
C HIS A 413 4.10 -5.88 15.08
N TRP A 414 5.06 -4.96 15.10
CA TRP A 414 6.16 -4.93 14.14
C TRP A 414 7.07 -6.14 14.20
N GLU A 415 7.34 -6.64 15.40
CA GLU A 415 8.23 -7.78 15.64
C GLU A 415 7.45 -9.09 15.90
N SER A 416 6.12 -9.03 15.89
CA SER A 416 5.27 -10.19 16.21
C SER A 416 5.21 -11.19 15.05
N PRO A 417 5.17 -12.51 15.34
CA PRO A 417 4.84 -13.54 14.36
C PRO A 417 3.32 -13.64 14.11
N ALA A 418 2.49 -12.88 14.85
CA ALA A 418 1.04 -12.93 14.73
C ALA A 418 0.56 -12.57 13.32
N PRO A 419 -0.57 -13.13 12.88
CA PRO A 419 -1.04 -12.94 11.53
C PRO A 419 -1.57 -11.53 11.26
N ALA A 420 -1.45 -11.08 10.00
CA ALA A 420 -1.99 -9.84 9.49
C ALA A 420 -2.43 -10.00 8.02
N VAL A 421 -3.59 -9.44 7.67
CA VAL A 421 -4.18 -9.54 6.32
C VAL A 421 -4.68 -8.17 5.86
N ALA A 422 -4.54 -7.86 4.57
CA ALA A 422 -5.21 -6.71 3.98
C ALA A 422 -6.26 -7.13 2.95
N LEU A 423 -7.33 -6.35 2.87
CA LEU A 423 -8.42 -6.49 1.92
C LEU A 423 -8.51 -5.22 1.06
N ARG A 424 -8.52 -5.39 -0.25
CA ARG A 424 -8.84 -4.33 -1.22
C ARG A 424 -10.36 -4.21 -1.30
N LEU A 425 -10.91 -3.01 -1.12
CA LEU A 425 -12.36 -2.74 -1.22
C LEU A 425 -12.77 -2.57 -2.69
N THR A 426 -13.74 -1.73 -3.05
CA THR A 426 -14.14 -1.54 -4.47
C THR A 426 -13.59 -0.26 -5.10
N THR A 427 -13.22 0.72 -4.27
CA THR A 427 -12.85 2.07 -4.67
C THR A 427 -11.78 2.07 -5.77
N PRO A 428 -12.00 2.79 -6.89
CA PRO A 428 -11.01 2.93 -7.93
C PRO A 428 -9.80 3.76 -7.45
N TYR A 429 -8.68 3.51 -8.09
CA TYR A 429 -7.45 4.29 -7.94
C TYR A 429 -6.75 4.39 -9.30
N ALA A 430 -5.83 5.32 -9.50
CA ALA A 430 -5.03 5.40 -10.71
C ALA A 430 -4.12 4.17 -10.83
N HIS A 431 -3.91 3.67 -12.06
CA HIS A 431 -3.17 2.43 -12.31
C HIS A 431 -3.74 1.18 -11.62
N HIS A 432 -5.07 1.17 -11.47
CA HIS A 432 -5.77 0.01 -10.96
C HIS A 432 -5.65 -1.22 -11.88
N VAL A 433 -5.74 -2.37 -11.22
CA VAL A 433 -5.96 -3.69 -11.81
C VAL A 433 -7.27 -4.25 -11.27
N ASN A 434 -7.75 -5.38 -11.79
CA ASN A 434 -9.07 -5.93 -11.48
C ASN A 434 -9.10 -6.67 -10.11
N ASP A 435 -8.67 -5.98 -9.06
CA ASP A 435 -8.39 -6.50 -7.71
C ASP A 435 -9.46 -6.17 -6.67
N ALA A 436 -10.66 -5.78 -7.10
CA ALA A 436 -11.77 -5.51 -6.21
C ALA A 436 -12.11 -6.72 -5.33
N LEU A 437 -12.26 -6.46 -4.02
CA LEU A 437 -12.48 -7.46 -2.98
C LEU A 437 -11.37 -8.52 -2.87
N ALA A 438 -10.16 -8.28 -3.38
CA ALA A 438 -9.04 -9.21 -3.24
C ALA A 438 -8.31 -9.09 -1.90
N LEU A 439 -7.74 -10.20 -1.40
CA LEU A 439 -6.71 -10.10 -0.35
C LEU A 439 -5.47 -9.44 -0.95
N ALA A 440 -5.01 -8.33 -0.37
CA ALA A 440 -3.81 -7.60 -0.81
C ALA A 440 -2.53 -8.06 -0.07
N GLY A 441 -2.61 -9.23 0.56
CA GLY A 441 -1.54 -9.92 1.26
C GLY A 441 -2.04 -10.55 2.55
N TYR A 442 -1.45 -11.69 2.91
CA TYR A 442 -1.64 -12.35 4.21
C TYR A 442 -0.28 -12.79 4.73
N TYR A 443 0.06 -12.43 5.96
CA TYR A 443 1.34 -12.69 6.59
C TYR A 443 1.11 -13.38 7.93
N ALA A 444 1.97 -14.35 8.26
CA ALA A 444 1.99 -15.06 9.54
C ALA A 444 3.38 -15.65 9.77
N PHE A 445 3.79 -15.84 11.03
CA PHE A 445 5.10 -16.39 11.41
C PHE A 445 6.28 -15.64 10.77
N ASN A 446 6.14 -14.33 10.55
CA ASN A 446 7.12 -13.49 9.85
C ASN A 446 7.43 -13.98 8.42
N ARG A 447 6.42 -14.51 7.72
CA ARG A 447 6.46 -14.94 6.32
C ARG A 447 5.25 -14.43 5.55
N PRO A 448 5.39 -14.11 4.25
CA PRO A 448 4.24 -13.98 3.37
C PRO A 448 3.58 -15.36 3.19
N ILE A 449 2.27 -15.43 3.38
CA ILE A 449 1.44 -16.62 3.16
C ILE A 449 0.73 -16.49 1.80
N TYR A 450 0.07 -15.36 1.55
CA TYR A 450 -0.58 -15.05 0.28
C TYR A 450 -0.06 -13.75 -0.29
N LEU A 451 0.21 -13.74 -1.60
CA LEU A 451 0.53 -12.56 -2.38
C LEU A 451 0.00 -12.72 -3.80
N ASN A 452 -0.51 -11.63 -4.36
CA ASN A 452 -1.09 -11.64 -5.70
C ASN A 452 0.03 -11.60 -6.76
N PRO A 453 0.18 -12.64 -7.60
CA PRO A 453 1.28 -12.75 -8.55
C PRO A 453 1.20 -11.72 -9.66
N LYS A 454 2.36 -11.50 -10.29
CA LYS A 454 2.49 -10.80 -11.56
C LYS A 454 3.35 -11.66 -12.48
N SER A 455 2.92 -11.83 -13.72
CA SER A 455 3.65 -12.58 -14.74
C SER A 455 4.23 -11.69 -15.83
N ASP A 456 3.60 -10.55 -16.12
CA ASP A 456 3.95 -9.72 -17.28
C ASP A 456 5.04 -8.70 -16.93
N PRO A 457 5.95 -8.38 -17.86
CA PRO A 457 6.97 -7.35 -17.64
C PRO A 457 6.33 -5.95 -17.66
N GLY A 458 6.92 -5.01 -16.91
CA GLY A 458 6.46 -3.61 -16.93
C GLY A 458 5.08 -3.42 -16.32
N TYR A 459 4.17 -2.76 -17.03
CA TYR A 459 2.80 -2.54 -16.56
C TYR A 459 1.96 -3.83 -16.64
N ALA A 460 1.07 -4.02 -15.67
CA ALA A 460 0.16 -5.17 -15.68
C ALA A 460 -0.80 -5.14 -16.88
N PHE A 461 -0.70 -6.20 -17.68
CA PHE A 461 -1.62 -6.55 -18.76
C PHE A 461 -2.01 -8.03 -18.63
N GLY A 462 -2.99 -8.49 -19.41
CA GLY A 462 -3.36 -9.90 -19.46
C GLY A 462 -3.67 -10.49 -18.08
N PHE A 463 -2.98 -11.57 -17.73
CA PHE A 463 -3.11 -12.25 -16.44
C PHE A 463 -2.88 -11.30 -15.27
N SER A 464 -1.80 -10.51 -15.32
CA SER A 464 -1.43 -9.60 -14.23
C SER A 464 -2.43 -8.44 -14.03
N ARG A 465 -3.27 -8.13 -15.01
CA ARG A 465 -4.34 -7.13 -14.83
C ARG A 465 -5.65 -7.76 -14.38
N SER A 466 -5.89 -9.00 -14.79
CA SER A 466 -7.11 -9.76 -14.55
C SER A 466 -7.25 -10.18 -13.09
N VAL A 467 -8.51 -10.32 -12.64
CA VAL A 467 -8.89 -10.91 -11.35
C VAL A 467 -8.27 -12.29 -11.14
N ARG A 468 -7.92 -13.01 -12.21
CA ARG A 468 -7.22 -14.30 -12.21
C ARG A 468 -5.86 -14.30 -11.52
N SER A 469 -5.24 -13.12 -11.37
CA SER A 469 -3.97 -12.94 -10.64
C SER A 469 -4.16 -12.44 -9.21
N HIS A 470 -5.38 -12.51 -8.68
CA HIS A 470 -5.75 -11.98 -7.38
C HIS A 470 -6.48 -13.00 -6.52
N CYS A 471 -6.21 -12.94 -5.22
CA CYS A 471 -6.90 -13.71 -4.19
C CYS A 471 -8.35 -13.21 -4.02
N SER A 472 -9.25 -13.52 -4.96
CA SER A 472 -10.62 -13.00 -5.06
C SER A 472 -11.56 -14.04 -5.71
N VAL A 473 -12.80 -13.64 -6.01
CA VAL A 473 -13.75 -14.41 -6.82
C VAL A 473 -13.82 -13.84 -8.24
N MET A 474 -13.78 -14.70 -9.24
CA MET A 474 -14.06 -14.42 -10.64
C MET A 474 -15.47 -14.92 -11.00
N VAL A 475 -16.21 -14.13 -11.76
CA VAL A 475 -17.56 -14.49 -12.25
C VAL A 475 -17.51 -14.65 -13.76
N ASP A 476 -18.05 -15.77 -14.27
CA ASP A 476 -18.24 -16.05 -15.69
C ASP A 476 -16.99 -15.79 -16.56
N GLY A 477 -15.80 -16.09 -16.00
CA GLY A 477 -14.52 -15.83 -16.66
C GLY A 477 -14.29 -16.59 -17.97
N HIS A 478 -15.17 -17.55 -18.29
CA HIS A 478 -15.19 -18.27 -19.56
C HIS A 478 -15.82 -17.44 -20.70
N ILE A 479 -16.68 -16.47 -20.38
CA ILE A 479 -17.30 -15.58 -21.37
C ILE A 479 -16.23 -14.63 -21.89
N LYS A 480 -15.97 -14.72 -23.19
CA LYS A 480 -15.01 -13.86 -23.90
C LYS A 480 -15.65 -12.50 -24.19
N VAL A 481 -14.90 -11.44 -23.96
CA VAL A 481 -15.30 -10.06 -24.28
C VAL A 481 -14.21 -9.38 -25.09
N ASP A 482 -14.60 -8.48 -25.98
CA ASP A 482 -13.66 -7.62 -26.69
C ASP A 482 -13.30 -6.43 -25.78
N ASP A 483 -12.22 -6.58 -25.00
CA ASP A 483 -11.67 -5.54 -24.14
C ASP A 483 -10.35 -4.97 -24.70
N TRP A 484 -10.21 -4.97 -26.03
CA TRP A 484 -8.98 -4.61 -26.73
C TRP A 484 -7.80 -5.51 -26.32
N GLY A 485 -8.09 -6.77 -26.00
CA GLY A 485 -7.09 -7.78 -25.62
C GLY A 485 -6.45 -7.54 -24.26
N LYS A 486 -7.05 -6.75 -23.37
CA LYS A 486 -6.50 -6.48 -22.03
C LYS A 486 -6.57 -7.70 -21.13
N THR A 487 -7.65 -8.48 -21.17
CA THR A 487 -7.88 -9.68 -20.34
C THR A 487 -8.67 -10.77 -21.06
N GLY A 488 -9.53 -10.39 -22.02
CA GLY A 488 -10.34 -11.31 -22.83
C GLY A 488 -11.45 -12.05 -22.09
N SER A 489 -11.89 -11.54 -20.93
CA SER A 489 -12.99 -12.11 -20.14
C SER A 489 -13.79 -11.06 -19.39
N ILE A 490 -14.94 -11.45 -18.85
CA ILE A 490 -15.66 -10.60 -17.89
C ILE A 490 -14.78 -10.35 -16.67
N GLU A 491 -14.60 -9.09 -16.33
CA GLU A 491 -13.76 -8.61 -15.23
C GLU A 491 -14.58 -7.76 -14.26
N PRO A 492 -14.19 -7.70 -12.97
CA PRO A 492 -14.87 -6.85 -12.01
C PRO A 492 -14.76 -5.38 -12.41
N LYS A 493 -15.88 -4.66 -12.39
CA LYS A 493 -15.96 -3.22 -12.60
C LYS A 493 -15.41 -2.49 -11.37
N PHE A 494 -14.82 -1.32 -11.63
CA PHE A 494 -14.45 -0.39 -10.56
C PHE A 494 -15.66 0.41 -10.12
N THR A 495 -15.78 0.65 -8.81
CA THR A 495 -16.94 1.36 -8.27
C THR A 495 -16.65 1.92 -6.88
N ASP A 496 -17.21 3.08 -6.57
CA ASP A 496 -17.24 3.62 -5.21
C ASP A 496 -18.35 2.95 -4.35
N ASP A 497 -19.12 2.02 -4.92
CA ASP A 497 -20.15 1.26 -4.22
C ASP A 497 -19.52 0.18 -3.35
N CYS A 498 -19.23 0.52 -2.09
CA CYS A 498 -18.89 -0.46 -1.07
C CYS A 498 -19.37 -0.03 0.30
N THR A 499 -20.16 -0.88 0.93
CA THR A 499 -20.48 -0.76 2.35
C THR A 499 -19.52 -1.64 3.14
N THR A 500 -18.96 -1.09 4.22
CA THR A 500 -18.05 -1.81 5.12
C THR A 500 -18.64 -1.97 6.51
N ARG A 501 -18.34 -3.09 7.15
CA ARG A 501 -18.61 -3.40 8.57
C ARG A 501 -17.30 -3.82 9.20
N GLN A 502 -17.06 -3.47 10.46
CA GLN A 502 -15.79 -3.78 11.12
C GLN A 502 -15.93 -3.87 12.64
N ALA A 503 -15.05 -4.66 13.26
CA ALA A 503 -14.82 -4.65 14.70
C ALA A 503 -13.42 -5.21 14.98
N PHE A 504 -12.66 -4.57 15.88
CA PHE A 504 -11.24 -4.89 16.09
C PHE A 504 -10.98 -5.36 17.53
N GLU A 505 -11.64 -6.43 17.94
CA GLU A 505 -11.48 -7.00 19.28
C GLU A 505 -10.10 -7.65 19.46
N PRO A 506 -9.58 -7.78 20.70
CA PRO A 506 -8.29 -8.43 20.95
C PRO A 506 -8.25 -9.89 20.49
N GLU A 507 -9.34 -10.63 20.67
CA GLU A 507 -9.43 -12.04 20.32
C GLU A 507 -9.63 -12.27 18.81
N VAL A 508 -10.30 -11.34 18.13
CA VAL A 508 -10.68 -11.47 16.72
C VAL A 508 -10.82 -10.10 16.05
N LYS A 509 -10.28 -9.98 14.83
CA LYS A 509 -10.49 -8.81 13.98
C LYS A 509 -11.48 -9.16 12.88
N PHE A 510 -12.50 -8.35 12.71
CA PHE A 510 -13.57 -8.52 11.74
C PHE A 510 -13.59 -7.36 10.74
N VAL A 511 -13.71 -7.69 9.45
CA VAL A 511 -14.18 -6.75 8.43
C VAL A 511 -15.08 -7.48 7.45
N ALA A 512 -16.13 -6.81 6.98
CA ALA A 512 -16.91 -7.24 5.83
C ALA A 512 -17.09 -6.09 4.85
N ALA A 513 -16.96 -6.39 3.56
CA ALA A 513 -17.12 -5.46 2.46
C ALA A 513 -18.18 -6.01 1.50
N ARG A 514 -19.14 -5.16 1.12
CA ARG A 514 -20.25 -5.53 0.26
C ARG A 514 -20.43 -4.57 -0.90
N THR A 515 -20.80 -5.09 -2.07
CA THR A 515 -21.11 -4.31 -3.27
C THR A 515 -22.13 -5.02 -4.15
N LYS A 516 -22.88 -4.26 -4.95
CA LYS A 516 -23.77 -4.78 -6.00
C LYS A 516 -23.36 -4.32 -7.41
N LYS A 517 -22.20 -3.67 -7.54
CA LYS A 517 -21.78 -3.00 -8.78
C LYS A 517 -20.48 -3.52 -9.38
N ARG A 518 -19.79 -4.44 -8.69
CA ARG A 518 -18.57 -5.07 -9.19
C ARG A 518 -18.84 -5.98 -10.38
N TYR A 519 -19.90 -6.78 -10.33
CA TYR A 519 -20.47 -7.46 -11.49
C TYR A 519 -21.94 -7.07 -11.64
N GLU A 520 -22.46 -7.10 -12.86
CA GLU A 520 -23.83 -6.70 -13.13
C GLU A 520 -24.82 -7.72 -12.56
N GLY A 521 -25.74 -7.27 -11.70
CA GLY A 521 -26.77 -8.10 -11.08
C GLY A 521 -26.35 -8.84 -9.81
N ILE A 522 -25.05 -8.94 -9.53
CA ILE A 522 -24.52 -9.82 -8.48
C ILE A 522 -24.30 -9.04 -7.19
N ASP A 523 -24.94 -9.49 -6.12
CA ASP A 523 -24.68 -9.04 -4.75
C ASP A 523 -23.52 -9.83 -4.16
N GLU A 524 -22.45 -9.14 -3.80
CA GLU A 524 -21.22 -9.74 -3.31
C GLU A 524 -20.91 -9.24 -1.90
N THR A 525 -20.63 -10.16 -0.98
CA THR A 525 -20.12 -9.85 0.35
C THR A 525 -18.88 -10.69 0.62
N ARG A 526 -17.75 -10.03 0.91
CA ARG A 526 -16.56 -10.69 1.47
C ARG A 526 -16.39 -10.30 2.93
N ALA A 527 -16.32 -11.28 3.82
CA ALA A 527 -16.11 -11.10 5.25
C ALA A 527 -14.90 -11.89 5.73
N LEU A 528 -14.07 -11.24 6.55
CA LEU A 528 -12.85 -11.80 7.11
C LEU A 528 -12.94 -11.76 8.64
N LEU A 529 -12.65 -12.89 9.29
CA LEU A 529 -12.44 -12.98 10.73
C LEU A 529 -11.03 -13.50 10.99
N LEU A 530 -10.15 -12.63 11.49
CA LEU A 530 -8.75 -12.93 11.78
C LEU A 530 -8.55 -13.17 13.27
N THR A 531 -8.11 -14.38 13.64
CA THR A 531 -7.68 -14.73 15.00
C THR A 531 -6.15 -14.79 15.06
N GLY A 532 -5.58 -15.16 16.20
CA GLY A 532 -4.15 -15.43 16.32
C GLY A 532 -3.70 -16.73 15.64
N GLU A 533 -4.64 -17.58 15.25
CA GLU A 533 -4.37 -18.95 14.77
C GLU A 533 -4.77 -19.15 13.31
N TYR A 534 -5.77 -18.42 12.81
CA TYR A 534 -6.31 -18.60 11.47
C TYR A 534 -7.02 -17.35 10.95
N LEU A 535 -7.30 -17.37 9.65
CA LEU A 535 -8.20 -16.45 8.97
C LEU A 535 -9.40 -17.24 8.45
N LEU A 536 -10.61 -16.86 8.85
CA LEU A 536 -11.85 -17.30 8.20
C LEU A 536 -12.19 -16.29 7.09
N ASP A 537 -12.30 -16.77 5.85
CA ASP A 537 -12.68 -16.01 4.66
C ASP A 537 -14.03 -16.52 4.15
N VAL A 538 -15.03 -15.65 4.16
CA VAL A 538 -16.37 -15.92 3.63
C VAL A 538 -16.62 -15.00 2.45
N PHE A 539 -16.74 -15.56 1.26
CA PHE A 539 -17.10 -14.82 0.05
C PHE A 539 -18.44 -15.33 -0.47
N SER A 540 -19.48 -14.52 -0.34
CA SER A 540 -20.82 -14.81 -0.86
C SER A 540 -21.10 -14.01 -2.12
N CYS A 541 -21.71 -14.68 -3.10
CA CYS A 541 -22.20 -14.10 -4.35
C CYS A 541 -23.64 -14.55 -4.56
N SER A 542 -24.52 -13.64 -4.99
CA SER A 542 -25.93 -13.96 -5.24
C SER A 542 -26.52 -13.15 -6.39
N ASP A 543 -27.21 -13.84 -7.30
CA ASP A 543 -28.10 -13.27 -8.32
C ASP A 543 -29.31 -14.23 -8.49
N ALA A 544 -30.37 -13.76 -9.13
CA ALA A 544 -31.50 -14.57 -9.54
C ALA A 544 -31.12 -15.59 -10.65
N LYS A 545 -30.09 -15.30 -11.44
CA LYS A 545 -29.60 -16.17 -12.52
C LYS A 545 -28.40 -16.99 -12.07
N PRO A 546 -28.23 -18.21 -12.60
CA PRO A 546 -27.01 -18.99 -12.35
C PRO A 546 -25.79 -18.36 -13.04
N HIS A 547 -24.69 -18.30 -12.30
CA HIS A 547 -23.38 -17.87 -12.79
C HIS A 547 -22.30 -18.88 -12.42
N THR A 548 -21.20 -18.88 -13.16
CA THR A 548 -20.00 -19.63 -12.80
C THR A 548 -19.12 -18.78 -11.90
N TYR A 549 -19.02 -19.18 -10.63
CA TYR A 549 -18.17 -18.53 -9.64
C TYR A 549 -16.89 -19.32 -9.45
N THR A 550 -15.74 -18.64 -9.50
CA THR A 550 -14.42 -19.23 -9.25
C THR A 550 -13.72 -18.46 -8.15
N TRP A 551 -13.61 -19.05 -6.96
CA TRP A 551 -12.78 -18.53 -5.87
C TRP A 551 -11.32 -18.89 -6.11
N ILE A 552 -10.40 -17.94 -5.91
CA ILE A 552 -8.98 -18.05 -6.27
C ILE A 552 -8.13 -17.57 -5.08
N ILE A 553 -7.10 -18.34 -4.73
CA ILE A 553 -6.03 -17.93 -3.81
C ILE A 553 -4.67 -18.29 -4.40
N HIS A 554 -3.70 -17.38 -4.24
CA HIS A 554 -2.30 -17.60 -4.60
C HIS A 554 -1.44 -17.68 -3.34
N SER A 555 -0.75 -18.81 -3.18
CA SER A 555 0.08 -19.13 -2.02
C SER A 555 1.53 -19.39 -2.41
N PHE A 556 2.42 -19.27 -1.44
CA PHE A 556 3.83 -19.58 -1.58
C PHE A 556 4.15 -21.01 -1.26
N GLY A 557 4.94 -21.62 -2.13
CA GLY A 557 5.49 -22.95 -1.96
C GLY A 557 4.83 -23.98 -2.86
N GLN A 558 4.81 -25.21 -2.38
CA GLN A 558 4.35 -26.36 -3.12
C GLN A 558 3.09 -26.91 -2.45
N GLY A 559 2.04 -27.08 -3.24
CA GLY A 559 0.80 -27.69 -2.78
C GLY A 559 0.96 -29.20 -2.68
N GLN A 560 0.52 -29.76 -1.56
CA GLN A 560 0.39 -31.18 -1.32
C GLN A 560 -1.10 -31.51 -1.27
N THR A 561 -1.53 -32.32 -2.23
CA THR A 561 -2.85 -32.93 -2.20
C THR A 561 -2.79 -34.21 -1.39
N ASP A 562 -3.84 -34.47 -0.61
CA ASP A 562 -4.02 -35.80 -0.05
C ASP A 562 -4.44 -36.74 -1.20
N ARG A 563 -3.49 -37.57 -1.66
CA ARG A 563 -3.72 -38.51 -2.77
C ARG A 563 -4.82 -39.52 -2.47
N SER A 564 -5.15 -39.75 -1.19
CA SER A 564 -6.25 -40.63 -0.80
C SER A 564 -7.65 -40.06 -1.11
N VAL A 565 -7.73 -38.75 -1.42
CA VAL A 565 -8.99 -38.01 -1.60
C VAL A 565 -9.36 -37.84 -3.09
N GLY A 566 -8.67 -38.51 -4.01
CA GLY A 566 -9.10 -38.61 -5.42
C GLY A 566 -8.71 -37.45 -6.34
N TRP A 567 -7.74 -36.61 -5.94
CA TRP A 567 -7.15 -35.61 -6.84
C TRP A 567 -6.54 -36.27 -8.08
N LYS A 568 -6.83 -35.72 -9.27
CA LYS A 568 -6.29 -36.22 -10.54
C LYS A 568 -5.72 -35.09 -11.40
N PRO A 569 -4.71 -35.34 -12.25
CA PRO A 569 -4.27 -34.38 -13.25
C PRO A 569 -5.45 -33.95 -14.13
N SER A 570 -5.50 -32.67 -14.49
CA SER A 570 -6.59 -32.12 -15.30
C SER A 570 -6.09 -31.04 -16.28
N ARG A 571 -7.00 -30.55 -17.13
CA ARG A 571 -6.83 -29.42 -18.05
C ARG A 571 -8.10 -28.57 -18.13
N ASP A 572 -8.97 -28.64 -17.12
CA ASP A 572 -10.26 -27.96 -17.13
C ASP A 572 -10.09 -26.44 -17.11
N LEU A 573 -8.96 -25.94 -16.57
CA LEU A 573 -8.67 -24.51 -16.50
C LEU A 573 -8.00 -23.96 -17.77
N ALA A 574 -7.67 -24.79 -18.76
CA ALA A 574 -6.91 -24.36 -19.94
C ALA A 574 -7.61 -23.20 -20.70
N ASP A 575 -8.93 -23.22 -20.80
CA ASP A 575 -9.69 -22.15 -21.47
C ASP A 575 -10.04 -20.96 -20.56
N LEU A 576 -9.99 -21.19 -19.24
CA LEU A 576 -10.38 -20.23 -18.21
C LEU A 576 -9.20 -19.39 -17.72
N ILE A 577 -8.07 -20.02 -17.39
CA ILE A 577 -6.82 -19.40 -16.93
C ILE A 577 -5.62 -20.13 -17.58
N PRO A 578 -5.36 -19.89 -18.88
CA PRO A 578 -4.34 -20.63 -19.65
C PRO A 578 -2.89 -20.46 -19.14
N GLN A 579 -2.65 -19.50 -18.26
CA GLN A 579 -1.31 -19.25 -17.70
C GLN A 579 -0.95 -20.23 -16.57
N LEU A 580 -1.94 -20.91 -15.97
CA LEU A 580 -1.70 -21.92 -14.94
C LEU A 580 -1.21 -23.22 -15.58
N THR A 581 -0.29 -23.90 -14.91
CA THR A 581 0.26 -25.19 -15.35
C THR A 581 0.15 -26.23 -14.25
N ASP A 582 0.45 -27.50 -14.56
CA ASP A 582 0.46 -28.60 -13.59
C ASP A 582 -0.87 -28.71 -12.80
N GLU A 583 -1.99 -28.62 -13.53
CA GLU A 583 -3.34 -28.61 -12.96
C GLU A 583 -3.74 -29.99 -12.42
N TRP A 584 -4.32 -29.99 -11.22
CA TRP A 584 -5.03 -31.10 -10.62
C TRP A 584 -6.44 -30.66 -10.25
N SER A 585 -7.42 -31.55 -10.40
CA SER A 585 -8.81 -31.32 -10.03
C SER A 585 -9.35 -32.36 -9.07
N LEU A 586 -10.33 -31.95 -8.26
CA LEU A 586 -11.09 -32.76 -7.33
C LEU A 586 -12.58 -32.36 -7.42
N PRO A 587 -13.44 -33.16 -8.08
CA PRO A 587 -14.88 -33.05 -7.89
C PRO A 587 -15.20 -33.38 -6.42
N THR A 588 -15.66 -32.38 -5.68
CA THR A 588 -15.83 -32.51 -4.22
C THR A 588 -17.09 -33.28 -3.83
N GLU A 589 -18.06 -33.35 -4.74
CA GLU A 589 -19.38 -33.96 -4.51
C GLU A 589 -20.08 -33.41 -3.26
N GLY A 590 -19.89 -32.10 -2.99
CA GLY A 590 -20.47 -31.43 -1.82
C GLY A 590 -19.76 -31.71 -0.51
N ARG A 591 -18.64 -32.44 -0.51
CA ARG A 591 -17.83 -32.72 0.68
C ARG A 591 -16.85 -31.59 0.98
N ASP A 592 -16.51 -31.44 2.25
CA ASP A 592 -15.39 -30.59 2.69
C ASP A 592 -14.08 -31.09 2.07
N TRP A 593 -13.17 -30.18 1.78
CA TRP A 593 -11.87 -30.50 1.19
C TRP A 593 -10.77 -29.58 1.70
N TRP A 594 -9.52 -29.97 1.52
CA TRP A 594 -8.39 -29.17 1.94
C TRP A 594 -7.15 -29.38 1.08
N VAL A 595 -6.25 -28.40 1.14
CA VAL A 595 -4.90 -28.44 0.54
C VAL A 595 -3.91 -27.94 1.58
N THR A 596 -2.76 -28.61 1.67
CA THR A 596 -1.62 -28.13 2.47
C THR A 596 -0.60 -27.52 1.52
N VAL A 597 -0.15 -26.30 1.80
CA VAL A 597 0.93 -25.66 1.05
C VAL A 597 2.11 -25.44 1.99
N GLY A 598 3.28 -25.96 1.62
CA GLY A 598 4.52 -25.76 2.37
C GLY A 598 5.53 -24.94 1.59
N GLN A 599 6.17 -23.96 2.24
CA GLN A 599 7.27 -23.20 1.65
C GLN A 599 8.55 -24.03 1.71
N GLY A 600 8.87 -24.67 0.58
CA GLY A 600 10.07 -25.48 0.40
C GLY A 600 11.06 -24.88 -0.59
N ARG A 601 12.27 -25.44 -0.63
CA ARG A 601 13.26 -25.16 -1.67
C ARG A 601 12.70 -25.58 -3.03
N ARG A 602 13.04 -24.81 -4.06
CA ARG A 602 12.72 -25.17 -5.45
C ARG A 602 13.57 -26.36 -5.87
N GLU A 603 13.04 -27.19 -6.76
CA GLU A 603 13.79 -28.32 -7.34
C GLU A 603 15.06 -27.86 -8.09
N HIS A 604 14.97 -26.68 -8.72
CA HIS A 604 16.08 -26.03 -9.42
C HIS A 604 16.29 -24.61 -8.86
N GLU A 605 16.79 -24.55 -7.63
CA GLU A 605 17.18 -23.28 -7.00
C GLU A 605 18.43 -22.69 -7.68
N PRO A 606 18.43 -21.40 -8.06
CA PRO A 606 19.63 -20.75 -8.60
C PRO A 606 20.77 -20.74 -7.58
N ALA A 607 22.01 -20.90 -8.06
CA ALA A 607 23.20 -20.94 -7.22
C ALA A 607 23.42 -19.66 -6.40
N ASP A 608 22.88 -18.54 -6.86
CA ASP A 608 22.92 -17.22 -6.24
C ASP A 608 21.66 -16.86 -5.45
N SER A 609 20.80 -17.84 -5.15
CA SER A 609 19.60 -17.64 -4.33
C SER A 609 19.97 -16.97 -3.00
N PRO A 610 19.38 -15.80 -2.68
CA PRO A 610 19.68 -15.10 -1.44
C PRO A 610 19.00 -15.73 -0.20
N LEU A 611 18.09 -16.69 -0.41
CA LEU A 611 17.41 -17.41 0.68
C LEU A 611 18.27 -18.58 1.16
N THR A 612 18.40 -18.72 2.48
CA THR A 612 19.24 -19.75 3.11
C THR A 612 18.40 -20.85 3.76
N ASP A 613 19.05 -21.91 4.26
CA ASP A 613 18.39 -22.95 5.06
C ASP A 613 17.60 -22.40 6.24
N LYS A 614 18.03 -21.27 6.82
CA LYS A 614 17.28 -20.61 7.89
C LYS A 614 15.87 -20.23 7.47
N TRP A 615 15.67 -19.88 6.18
CA TRP A 615 14.34 -19.59 5.65
C TRP A 615 13.45 -20.85 5.63
N PHE A 616 13.96 -21.95 5.08
CA PHE A 616 13.17 -23.16 4.79
C PHE A 616 13.04 -24.11 5.99
N ASN A 617 14.01 -24.13 6.91
CA ASN A 617 14.01 -25.06 8.06
C ASN A 617 12.87 -24.83 9.04
N ARG A 618 12.25 -23.63 9.02
CA ARG A 618 11.06 -23.33 9.82
C ARG A 618 9.81 -24.06 9.32
N ARG A 619 9.82 -24.60 8.10
CA ARG A 619 8.72 -25.38 7.49
C ARG A 619 7.38 -24.65 7.62
N ILE A 620 7.37 -23.40 7.20
CA ILE A 620 6.18 -22.54 7.27
C ILE A 620 5.30 -22.80 6.05
N GLY A 621 4.00 -22.74 6.26
CA GLY A 621 3.02 -22.97 5.21
C GLY A 621 1.61 -22.60 5.66
N VAL A 622 0.63 -23.09 4.92
CA VAL A 622 -0.78 -22.90 5.22
C VAL A 622 -1.60 -24.12 4.83
N VAL A 623 -2.54 -24.52 5.69
CA VAL A 623 -3.61 -25.44 5.33
C VAL A 623 -4.84 -24.62 4.99
N VAL A 624 -5.35 -24.80 3.78
CA VAL A 624 -6.61 -24.21 3.33
C VAL A 624 -7.67 -25.31 3.40
N ARG A 625 -8.67 -25.13 4.26
CA ARG A 625 -9.85 -26.00 4.33
C ARG A 625 -11.06 -25.24 3.82
N MET A 626 -11.90 -25.86 3.01
CA MET A 626 -13.13 -25.26 2.53
C MET A 626 -14.31 -26.17 2.82
N LEU A 627 -15.40 -25.56 3.31
CA LEU A 627 -16.66 -26.28 3.50
C LEU A 627 -17.28 -26.66 2.16
N GLY A 628 -17.82 -27.88 2.12
CA GLY A 628 -18.44 -28.46 0.95
C GLY A 628 -19.73 -27.76 0.54
N GLU A 629 -19.94 -27.70 -0.77
CA GLU A 629 -21.17 -27.28 -1.42
C GLU A 629 -21.31 -28.05 -2.74
N GLU A 630 -22.54 -28.44 -3.08
CA GLU A 630 -22.80 -29.25 -4.26
C GLU A 630 -22.32 -28.56 -5.55
N GLY A 631 -21.93 -29.36 -6.54
CA GLY A 631 -21.43 -28.86 -7.82
C GLY A 631 -20.04 -28.20 -7.76
N THR A 632 -19.31 -28.30 -6.64
CA THR A 632 -17.96 -27.75 -6.53
C THR A 632 -16.90 -28.69 -7.09
N THR A 633 -16.04 -28.14 -7.95
CA THR A 633 -14.73 -28.72 -8.28
C THR A 633 -13.63 -27.86 -7.68
N ALA A 634 -12.75 -28.47 -6.90
CA ALA A 634 -11.54 -27.83 -6.39
C ALA A 634 -10.38 -28.07 -7.35
N TYR A 635 -9.48 -27.10 -7.45
CA TYR A 635 -8.31 -27.16 -8.30
C TYR A 635 -7.05 -26.76 -7.55
N LEU A 636 -5.94 -27.36 -7.96
CA LEU A 636 -4.59 -27.00 -7.56
C LEU A 636 -3.75 -26.87 -8.82
N ALA A 637 -3.07 -25.75 -9.00
CA ALA A 637 -2.22 -25.51 -10.15
C ALA A 637 -0.98 -24.70 -9.76
N ARG A 638 0.05 -24.76 -10.59
CA ARG A 638 1.23 -23.92 -10.45
C ARG A 638 0.92 -22.48 -10.88
N THR A 639 1.31 -21.52 -10.06
CA THR A 639 1.20 -20.09 -10.40
C THR A 639 2.18 -19.72 -11.52
N PRO A 640 1.82 -18.83 -12.46
CA PRO A 640 2.68 -18.52 -13.60
C PRO A 640 3.97 -17.84 -13.13
N LEU A 641 5.08 -18.20 -13.77
CA LEU A 641 6.37 -17.57 -13.52
C LEU A 641 6.47 -16.20 -14.24
N PRO A 642 7.33 -15.29 -13.74
CA PRO A 642 7.65 -14.05 -14.42
C PRO A 642 8.16 -14.29 -15.85
N ARG A 643 7.67 -13.49 -16.80
CA ARG A 643 8.16 -13.48 -18.19
C ARG A 643 9.34 -12.53 -18.33
N ALA A 644 10.19 -12.78 -19.32
CA ALA A 644 11.30 -11.90 -19.68
C ALA A 644 10.80 -10.55 -20.21
N ASP A 645 11.59 -9.49 -19.98
CA ASP A 645 11.33 -8.13 -20.50
C ASP A 645 12.34 -7.81 -21.62
N GLY A 646 11.98 -8.14 -22.86
CA GLY A 646 12.88 -7.99 -24.01
C GLY A 646 14.18 -8.78 -23.82
N ASN A 647 15.31 -8.07 -23.74
CA ASN A 647 16.64 -8.66 -23.54
C ASN A 647 16.99 -8.91 -22.06
N LYS A 648 16.14 -8.54 -21.10
CA LYS A 648 16.37 -8.81 -19.68
C LYS A 648 15.87 -10.20 -19.33
N PRO A 649 16.67 -11.03 -18.63
CA PRO A 649 16.22 -12.32 -18.16
C PRO A 649 14.98 -12.14 -17.25
N PRO A 650 14.08 -13.15 -17.20
CA PRO A 650 12.96 -13.10 -16.28
C PRO A 650 13.52 -12.98 -14.85
N PRO A 651 12.89 -12.14 -14.01
CA PRO A 651 13.26 -12.09 -12.61
C PRO A 651 13.07 -13.47 -11.96
N VAL A 652 14.02 -13.83 -11.11
CA VAL A 652 14.03 -15.12 -10.44
C VAL A 652 12.92 -15.15 -9.39
N ALA A 653 11.96 -16.07 -9.53
CA ALA A 653 11.05 -16.43 -8.44
C ALA A 653 11.85 -17.20 -7.38
N LEU A 654 11.95 -16.66 -6.17
CA LEU A 654 12.77 -17.25 -5.10
C LEU A 654 12.09 -18.41 -4.36
N VAL A 655 10.76 -18.47 -4.45
CA VAL A 655 9.92 -19.56 -3.94
C VAL A 655 8.92 -19.91 -5.04
N ASP A 656 8.57 -21.20 -5.17
CA ASP A 656 7.49 -21.61 -6.08
C ASP A 656 6.15 -20.97 -5.66
N GLY A 657 5.23 -20.82 -6.62
CA GLY A 657 3.87 -20.35 -6.36
C GLY A 657 2.85 -21.44 -6.69
N VAL A 658 1.80 -21.52 -5.88
CA VAL A 658 0.67 -22.41 -6.10
C VAL A 658 -0.63 -21.61 -6.08
N THR A 659 -1.51 -21.90 -7.03
CA THR A 659 -2.87 -21.35 -7.12
C THR A 659 -3.86 -22.43 -6.71
N ILE A 660 -4.73 -22.10 -5.77
CA ILE A 660 -5.83 -22.95 -5.30
C ILE A 660 -7.12 -22.32 -5.82
N LEU A 661 -8.01 -23.12 -6.40
CA LEU A 661 -9.30 -22.65 -6.88
C LEU A 661 -10.46 -23.53 -6.41
N ALA A 662 -11.64 -22.93 -6.34
CA ALA A 662 -12.90 -23.62 -6.17
C ALA A 662 -13.91 -23.05 -7.16
N GLN A 663 -14.45 -23.88 -8.05
CA GLN A 663 -15.41 -23.47 -9.06
C GLN A 663 -16.74 -24.18 -8.87
N ARG A 664 -17.84 -23.44 -9.05
CA ARG A 664 -19.19 -24.01 -9.16
C ARG A 664 -20.12 -23.08 -9.96
N THR A 665 -21.22 -23.63 -10.47
CA THR A 665 -22.28 -22.87 -11.14
C THR A 665 -23.55 -22.89 -10.30
N ALA A 666 -24.02 -21.73 -9.86
CA ALA A 666 -25.19 -21.59 -9.01
C ALA A 666 -25.79 -20.18 -9.12
N PRO A 667 -27.06 -19.95 -8.74
CA PRO A 667 -27.60 -18.58 -8.60
C PRO A 667 -27.02 -17.86 -7.38
N SER A 668 -26.81 -18.59 -6.29
CA SER A 668 -26.27 -18.06 -5.04
C SER A 668 -25.29 -19.06 -4.44
N THR A 669 -24.21 -18.57 -3.85
CA THR A 669 -23.20 -19.40 -3.21
C THR A 669 -22.44 -18.67 -2.09
N ALA A 670 -21.81 -19.45 -1.20
CA ALA A 670 -20.84 -18.94 -0.24
C ALA A 670 -19.59 -19.84 -0.24
N PHE A 671 -18.45 -19.27 -0.62
CA PHE A 671 -17.15 -19.88 -0.37
C PHE A 671 -16.76 -19.60 1.08
N VAL A 672 -16.66 -20.66 1.88
CA VAL A 672 -16.31 -20.58 3.31
C VAL A 672 -15.00 -21.31 3.53
N ALA A 673 -13.90 -20.55 3.60
CA ALA A 673 -12.55 -21.07 3.68
C ALA A 673 -11.88 -20.71 5.02
N LEU A 674 -11.19 -21.69 5.60
CA LEU A 674 -10.32 -21.53 6.75
C LEU A 674 -8.86 -21.60 6.31
N HIS A 675 -8.13 -20.52 6.55
CA HIS A 675 -6.72 -20.39 6.24
C HIS A 675 -5.90 -20.51 7.53
N GLU A 676 -5.34 -21.69 7.78
CA GLU A 676 -4.55 -21.98 8.96
C GLU A 676 -3.06 -21.95 8.61
N PRO A 677 -2.35 -20.83 8.84
CA PRO A 677 -0.91 -20.82 8.70
C PRO A 677 -0.29 -21.74 9.75
N PHE A 678 0.84 -22.37 9.44
CA PHE A 678 1.58 -23.21 10.38
C PHE A 678 3.08 -22.96 10.32
N GLU A 679 3.76 -23.36 11.38
CA GLU A 679 5.22 -23.46 11.49
C GLU A 679 5.58 -24.87 12.01
N GLY A 680 6.72 -25.41 11.58
CA GLY A 680 7.15 -26.77 11.94
C GLY A 680 6.58 -27.88 11.05
N GLY A 681 5.83 -27.54 10.00
CA GLY A 681 5.31 -28.50 9.02
C GLY A 681 3.97 -29.15 9.39
N THR A 682 3.31 -28.73 10.47
CA THR A 682 2.05 -29.34 10.93
C THR A 682 1.03 -28.30 11.35
N ALA A 683 -0.18 -28.41 10.81
CA ALA A 683 -1.37 -27.72 11.30
C ALA A 683 -1.83 -28.28 12.66
N LYS A 684 -2.51 -27.43 13.44
CA LYS A 684 -3.04 -27.72 14.78
C LYS A 684 -4.56 -27.87 14.79
N ILE A 685 -5.28 -27.18 13.92
CA ILE A 685 -6.75 -27.20 13.89
C ILE A 685 -7.23 -28.58 13.44
N ARG A 686 -8.10 -29.17 14.27
CA ARG A 686 -8.58 -30.55 14.08
C ARG A 686 -9.95 -30.58 13.43
N GLU A 687 -10.81 -29.64 13.80
CA GLU A 687 -12.19 -29.57 13.36
C GLU A 687 -12.48 -28.22 12.71
N PHE A 688 -13.05 -28.27 11.51
CA PHE A 688 -13.69 -27.14 10.87
C PHE A 688 -14.98 -27.64 10.22
N ARG A 689 -16.13 -27.18 10.70
CA ARG A 689 -17.43 -27.65 10.19
C ARG A 689 -18.49 -26.58 10.16
N ARG A 690 -19.46 -26.76 9.28
CA ARG A 690 -20.72 -26.02 9.29
C ARG A 690 -21.54 -26.41 10.52
N ILE A 691 -22.09 -25.43 11.24
CA ILE A 691 -23.12 -25.66 12.25
C ILE A 691 -24.48 -25.56 11.56
N ALA A 692 -24.71 -24.43 10.89
CA ALA A 692 -25.93 -24.13 10.16
C ALA A 692 -25.68 -23.01 9.15
N GLN A 693 -26.50 -22.95 8.10
CA GLN A 693 -26.45 -21.92 7.09
C GLN A 693 -27.87 -21.61 6.59
N ALA A 694 -28.15 -20.34 6.39
CA ALA A 694 -29.31 -19.80 5.70
C ALA A 694 -28.82 -18.85 4.58
N PRO A 695 -29.66 -18.44 3.62
CA PRO A 695 -29.21 -17.53 2.54
C PRO A 695 -28.52 -16.25 3.05
N GLN A 696 -29.00 -15.72 4.17
CA GLN A 696 -28.55 -14.47 4.77
C GLN A 696 -27.60 -14.64 5.97
N ALA A 697 -27.24 -15.87 6.35
CA ALA A 697 -26.45 -16.11 7.55
C ALA A 697 -25.68 -17.44 7.56
N LEU A 698 -24.56 -17.46 8.26
CA LEU A 698 -23.69 -18.62 8.42
C LEU A 698 -23.26 -18.77 9.88
N ALA A 699 -23.20 -20.01 10.37
CA ALA A 699 -22.55 -20.38 11.62
C ALA A 699 -21.59 -21.55 11.40
N VAL A 700 -20.33 -21.40 11.82
CA VAL A 700 -19.28 -22.43 11.71
C VAL A 700 -18.60 -22.68 13.05
N ALA A 701 -18.07 -23.88 13.22
CA ALA A 701 -17.22 -24.26 14.34
C ALA A 701 -15.78 -24.48 13.84
N VAL A 702 -14.80 -23.95 14.59
CA VAL A 702 -13.37 -24.19 14.39
C VAL A 702 -12.80 -24.62 15.73
N ASP A 703 -12.63 -25.93 15.95
CA ASP A 703 -12.36 -26.51 17.27
C ASP A 703 -13.28 -25.91 18.37
N ASN A 704 -12.69 -25.12 19.28
CA ASN A 704 -13.36 -24.48 20.41
C ASN A 704 -14.01 -23.13 20.07
N ASP A 705 -13.86 -22.65 18.84
CA ASP A 705 -14.41 -21.39 18.38
C ASP A 705 -15.73 -21.59 17.63
N ARG A 706 -16.62 -20.60 17.71
CA ARG A 706 -17.83 -20.47 16.89
C ARG A 706 -17.80 -19.11 16.22
N LEU A 707 -18.01 -19.08 14.92
CA LEU A 707 -18.03 -17.85 14.14
C LEU A 707 -19.36 -17.77 13.42
N LEU A 708 -20.06 -16.66 13.62
CA LEU A 708 -21.38 -16.40 13.04
C LEU A 708 -21.36 -15.11 12.27
N LEU A 709 -22.02 -15.11 11.11
CA LEU A 709 -21.95 -14.02 10.16
C LEU A 709 -23.29 -13.81 9.47
N ARG A 710 -23.73 -12.56 9.42
CA ARG A 710 -24.79 -12.08 8.53
C ARG A 710 -24.20 -11.68 7.18
N ILE A 711 -24.90 -12.05 6.11
CA ILE A 711 -24.50 -11.83 4.71
C ILE A 711 -25.53 -10.91 4.04
N GLY A 712 -25.07 -9.98 3.21
CA GLY A 712 -25.95 -9.11 2.43
C GLY A 712 -26.57 -7.95 3.23
N ASP A 713 -27.73 -7.49 2.74
CA ASP A 713 -28.57 -6.49 3.41
C ASP A 713 -29.24 -7.05 4.68
N GLY A 714 -29.70 -6.16 5.56
CA GLY A 714 -30.38 -6.56 6.79
C GLY A 714 -29.47 -7.33 7.75
N HIS A 715 -28.16 -7.03 7.70
CA HIS A 715 -27.19 -7.63 8.61
C HIS A 715 -27.47 -7.23 10.06
N ASP A 716 -28.10 -6.10 10.31
CA ASP A 716 -28.53 -5.62 11.62
C ASP A 716 -29.77 -6.35 12.18
N GLN A 717 -30.47 -7.13 11.36
CA GLN A 717 -31.64 -7.88 11.78
C GLN A 717 -31.25 -9.23 12.38
N PRO A 718 -31.84 -9.62 13.53
CA PRO A 718 -31.51 -10.87 14.18
C PRO A 718 -31.99 -12.07 13.37
N VAL A 719 -31.20 -13.15 13.39
CA VAL A 719 -31.56 -14.47 12.85
C VAL A 719 -31.20 -15.53 13.87
N THR A 720 -31.97 -16.62 13.90
CA THR A 720 -31.64 -17.81 14.67
C THR A 720 -31.12 -18.90 13.74
N LEU A 721 -29.94 -19.44 14.05
CA LEU A 721 -29.38 -20.61 13.40
C LEU A 721 -29.21 -21.74 14.43
N GLU A 722 -29.61 -22.96 14.06
CA GLU A 722 -29.57 -24.14 14.94
C GLU A 722 -28.94 -25.33 14.22
N GLY A 723 -28.06 -26.05 14.91
CA GLY A 723 -27.39 -27.23 14.37
C GLY A 723 -26.47 -27.90 15.38
N GLY A 724 -26.31 -29.23 15.30
CA GLY A 724 -25.43 -29.98 16.22
C GLY A 724 -25.83 -29.90 17.72
N GLY A 725 -27.09 -29.53 18.00
CA GLY A 725 -27.59 -29.27 19.35
C GLY A 725 -27.21 -27.89 19.91
N GLU A 726 -26.57 -27.04 19.13
CA GLU A 726 -26.31 -25.63 19.47
C GLU A 726 -27.35 -24.74 18.77
N SER A 727 -27.65 -23.58 19.35
CA SER A 727 -28.48 -22.54 18.71
C SER A 727 -27.94 -21.16 19.03
N PHE A 728 -28.09 -20.24 18.07
CA PHE A 728 -27.60 -18.87 18.20
C PHE A 728 -28.58 -17.91 17.54
N THR A 729 -29.07 -16.94 18.31
CA THR A 729 -29.77 -15.78 17.79
C THR A 729 -28.82 -14.60 17.79
N PHE A 730 -28.57 -14.00 16.64
CA PHE A 730 -27.57 -12.94 16.50
C PHE A 730 -27.88 -12.00 15.34
N ALA A 731 -27.30 -10.81 15.38
CA ALA A 731 -27.19 -9.90 14.25
C ALA A 731 -25.70 -9.66 13.92
N ASP A 732 -25.46 -9.03 12.78
CA ASP A 732 -24.18 -8.65 12.20
C ASP A 732 -23.11 -9.76 12.15
N TRP A 733 -22.33 -9.91 13.22
CA TRP A 733 -21.30 -10.94 13.38
C TRP A 733 -21.21 -11.34 14.86
N VAL A 734 -20.79 -12.58 15.12
CA VAL A 734 -20.48 -13.06 16.46
C VAL A 734 -19.25 -13.97 16.41
N TYR A 735 -18.42 -13.87 17.44
CA TYR A 735 -17.35 -14.79 17.72
C TYR A 735 -17.49 -15.33 19.15
N VAL A 736 -17.41 -16.64 19.31
CA VAL A 736 -17.41 -17.32 20.61
C VAL A 736 -16.15 -18.16 20.71
N ARG A 737 -15.42 -18.06 21.82
CA ARG A 737 -14.31 -18.95 22.17
C ARG A 737 -14.61 -19.70 23.47
N ILE A 738 -14.59 -21.03 23.40
CA ILE A 738 -14.79 -21.91 24.53
C ILE A 738 -13.43 -22.20 25.18
N GLY A 739 -13.13 -21.53 26.29
CA GLY A 739 -12.02 -21.86 27.16
C GLY A 739 -12.43 -22.85 28.25
N LYS A 740 -11.44 -23.34 29.01
CA LYS A 740 -11.65 -24.29 30.12
C LYS A 740 -12.55 -23.70 31.22
N ASP A 741 -12.24 -22.47 31.63
CA ASP A 741 -12.90 -21.80 32.77
C ASP A 741 -13.74 -20.59 32.34
N GLN A 742 -13.72 -20.24 31.05
CA GLN A 742 -14.34 -19.04 30.52
C GLN A 742 -14.85 -19.26 29.10
N VAL A 743 -16.04 -18.75 28.79
CA VAL A 743 -16.54 -18.58 27.42
C VAL A 743 -16.49 -17.09 27.09
N THR A 744 -15.74 -16.73 26.05
CA THR A 744 -15.64 -15.34 25.57
C THR A 744 -16.52 -15.17 24.35
N VAL A 745 -17.40 -14.18 24.38
CA VAL A 745 -18.24 -13.78 23.25
C VAL A 745 -17.92 -12.35 22.84
N ARG A 746 -17.85 -12.13 21.53
CA ARG A 746 -17.73 -10.83 20.88
C ARG A 746 -18.78 -10.69 19.78
N GLY A 747 -19.20 -9.45 19.53
CA GLY A 747 -20.20 -9.13 18.52
C GLY A 747 -21.63 -9.12 19.05
N ASP A 748 -22.59 -9.19 18.13
CA ASP A 748 -24.01 -8.94 18.42
C ASP A 748 -24.80 -10.24 18.64
N VAL A 749 -24.47 -10.93 19.73
CA VAL A 749 -25.23 -12.09 20.20
C VAL A 749 -26.47 -11.64 20.97
N ARG A 750 -27.62 -12.23 20.63
CA ARG A 750 -28.92 -11.94 21.26
C ARG A 750 -29.44 -13.07 22.11
N ALA A 751 -29.12 -14.31 21.76
CA ALA A 751 -29.33 -15.49 22.59
C ALA A 751 -28.39 -16.60 22.11
N MET A 752 -27.99 -17.51 22.99
CA MET A 752 -27.26 -18.71 22.58
C MET A 752 -27.54 -19.92 23.47
N ARG A 753 -27.44 -21.09 22.86
CA ARG A 753 -27.29 -22.38 23.52
C ARG A 753 -26.02 -23.03 22.97
N LEU A 754 -24.96 -23.05 23.79
CA LEU A 754 -23.63 -23.48 23.42
C LEU A 754 -23.25 -24.78 24.15
N ARG A 755 -22.68 -25.75 23.45
CA ARG A 755 -22.21 -26.98 24.10
C ARG A 755 -20.91 -26.70 24.87
N VAL A 756 -20.89 -26.96 26.18
CA VAL A 756 -19.71 -26.78 27.05
C VAL A 756 -19.32 -28.04 27.84
N GLY A 757 -20.10 -29.12 27.72
CA GLY A 757 -19.86 -30.36 28.46
C GLY A 757 -20.05 -30.15 29.97
N GLU A 758 -19.28 -30.86 30.80
CA GLU A 758 -19.39 -30.74 32.27
C GLU A 758 -18.79 -29.44 32.82
N ALA A 759 -18.10 -28.65 31.99
CA ALA A 759 -17.51 -27.39 32.40
C ALA A 759 -18.58 -26.38 32.83
N ARG A 760 -18.25 -25.57 33.84
CA ARG A 760 -19.07 -24.44 34.31
C ARG A 760 -18.34 -23.12 34.09
N PRO A 761 -18.11 -22.72 32.83
CA PRO A 761 -17.29 -21.55 32.54
C PRO A 761 -18.00 -20.25 32.94
N VAL A 762 -17.20 -19.23 33.26
CA VAL A 762 -17.69 -17.85 33.36
C VAL A 762 -17.98 -17.34 31.95
N LEU A 763 -19.18 -16.79 31.74
CA LEU A 763 -19.55 -16.17 30.48
C LEU A 763 -19.13 -14.70 30.46
N MET A 764 -18.33 -14.32 29.46
CA MET A 764 -17.92 -12.94 29.18
C MET A 764 -18.46 -12.51 27.82
N VAL A 765 -19.35 -11.51 27.77
CA VAL A 765 -19.92 -10.96 26.53
C VAL A 765 -19.44 -9.53 26.36
N ASN A 766 -18.76 -9.24 25.24
CA ASN A 766 -18.24 -7.91 24.91
C ASN A 766 -17.46 -7.26 26.08
N GLY A 767 -16.55 -8.04 26.67
CA GLY A 767 -15.69 -7.63 27.80
C GLY A 767 -16.34 -7.68 29.19
N ASN A 768 -17.64 -7.94 29.29
CA ASN A 768 -18.38 -7.89 30.55
C ASN A 768 -18.84 -9.29 31.00
N LYS A 769 -18.80 -9.55 32.31
CA LYS A 769 -19.38 -10.77 32.88
C LYS A 769 -20.89 -10.76 32.67
N ALA A 770 -21.43 -11.82 32.08
CA ALA A 770 -22.86 -11.97 31.82
C ALA A 770 -23.45 -13.16 32.59
N ALA A 771 -24.76 -13.11 32.84
CA ALA A 771 -25.47 -14.23 33.42
C ALA A 771 -25.64 -15.34 32.37
N GLY A 772 -25.03 -16.49 32.62
CA GLY A 772 -25.21 -17.69 31.83
C GLY A 772 -25.69 -18.84 32.72
N ARG A 773 -26.54 -19.72 32.19
CA ARG A 773 -27.00 -20.91 32.91
C ARG A 773 -26.42 -22.15 32.24
N VAL A 774 -25.66 -22.93 33.00
CA VAL A 774 -25.18 -24.25 32.56
C VAL A 774 -26.15 -25.32 33.04
N ALA A 775 -26.77 -26.03 32.10
CA ALA A 775 -27.65 -27.17 32.35
C ALA A 775 -27.45 -28.23 31.24
N ASP A 776 -27.41 -29.50 31.64
CA ASP A 776 -27.34 -30.65 30.73
C ASP A 776 -26.20 -30.58 29.69
N GLY A 777 -25.07 -29.99 30.09
CA GLY A 777 -23.90 -29.84 29.23
C GLY A 777 -23.92 -28.62 28.28
N PHE A 778 -24.91 -27.75 28.42
CA PHE A 778 -25.08 -26.55 27.60
C PHE A 778 -25.05 -25.27 28.44
N LEU A 779 -24.35 -24.27 27.95
CA LEU A 779 -24.40 -22.90 28.43
C LEU A 779 -25.48 -22.14 27.65
N ALA A 780 -26.47 -21.62 28.36
CA ALA A 780 -27.52 -20.76 27.82
C ALA A 780 -27.27 -19.29 28.17
N PHE A 781 -27.43 -18.40 27.18
CA PHE A 781 -27.43 -16.94 27.31
C PHE A 781 -28.73 -16.40 26.69
N PRO A 782 -29.49 -15.56 27.41
CA PRO A 782 -30.76 -15.02 26.94
C PRO A 782 -30.62 -13.91 25.92
#